data_AF-A0A2K8XQ46-F1
#
_entry.id   AF-A0A2K8XQ46-F1
#
_cell.length_a   1.000
_cell.length_b   1.000
_cell.length_c   1.000
_cell.angle_alpha   90.00
_cell.angle_beta   90.00
_cell.angle_gamma   90.00
#
_symmetry.space_group_name_H-M   'P 1'
#
loop_
_entity.id
_entity.type
_entity.pdbx_description
1 polymer ?
#
loop_
_entity_poly.entity_id
_entity_poly.type
_entity_poly.pdbx_seq_one_letter_code
_entity_poly.pdbx_strand_id
1 'polypeptide(L)'
;MKISQIIDKIDEKQLFIPAFQREYVWKRKNAKDLVSSLIQDYPTGTMLTWETNYPPELKGEHKYDERQGAVKLILDGQQRITTLYMLMTGNIPPYYKKHEILVDIRNLYVNVQTLVLEYYKITIMQNDPLWVNITDIFQGKIRYRDVIHQLEVNLDGERVEREKSDLIDDNFRAIEKIKDRDFQEQIIPPKASLKEAIDIFYIVNASGVNLTDAELALAQISGYWPEARDLFKTKLVQLEKDGYVFKLDFIVYVLLGILHNMGSKLDKLHSQDNKENIKKAWKRLDEDVLDYVFNVLKSQAYIDHTKEVNSVYAFVPIIVYAYNKGSKKLTQIEIKKVIKWFYYSQIRQRYVSQLQQKLDKDIGIVAKDENPFDKLLSIIAAERPLEISKDEFVGIGISHALWGLMNFYFKSKGAICFTTGINIRKNMGKKYELEWDHIFPYSLLKLEGYNRNNRVKYSLAQEITNRAILTQLGNRKKSNHLAEGYLEDTSIHFPDALEKQCIPQDKELWKMENFELFLEKRRILLAKELNYFLNNITETNYESLDMDIVEMIMSGENSQVEFKTTMRYDMRENKVNKKLEQVILKTLAAFSNGQGGTLIMGVTDEQDIIGLENDYKTLKDANKDEFELHLRNLINQNYGVDFATNNIEITFPEVNETEICVVEIKQGLRPVYTEITDKNGGKSKRFYVRSGNSSQEIDITEVAQYINQRFETVV
;
A
#
# COMPACT_ATOMS: atom_id res chain seq x y z
N MET A 1 26.75 14.49 -23.65
CA MET A 1 25.97 14.73 -24.89
C MET A 1 25.16 15.98 -24.65
N LYS A 2 25.14 16.94 -25.58
CA LYS A 2 24.37 18.17 -25.38
C LYS A 2 22.87 17.89 -25.34
N ILE A 3 22.12 18.65 -24.54
CA ILE A 3 20.66 18.48 -24.43
C ILE A 3 19.97 18.67 -25.79
N SER A 4 20.38 19.65 -26.59
CA SER A 4 19.88 19.83 -27.96
C SER A 4 20.07 18.58 -28.82
N GLN A 5 21.28 18.01 -28.82
CA GLN A 5 21.59 16.79 -29.56
C GLN A 5 20.75 15.59 -29.13
N ILE A 6 20.41 15.49 -27.83
CA ILE A 6 19.53 14.43 -27.34
C ILE A 6 18.13 14.57 -27.94
N ILE A 7 17.60 15.80 -27.99
CA ILE A 7 16.29 16.10 -28.57
C ILE A 7 16.29 15.81 -30.07
N ASP A 8 17.31 16.29 -30.79
CA ASP A 8 17.45 16.05 -32.23
C ASP A 8 17.50 14.55 -32.53
N LYS A 9 18.26 13.76 -31.75
CA LYS A 9 18.34 12.30 -31.91
C LYS A 9 17.02 11.57 -31.63
N ILE A 10 16.17 12.11 -30.75
CA ILE A 10 14.83 11.55 -30.54
C ILE A 10 13.96 11.78 -31.78
N ASP A 11 14.00 13.00 -32.33
CA ASP A 11 13.22 13.37 -33.52
C ASP A 11 13.70 12.65 -34.78
N GLU A 12 15.01 12.45 -34.91
CA GLU A 12 15.66 11.70 -36.00
C GLU A 12 15.54 10.18 -35.86
N LYS A 13 14.89 9.68 -34.79
CA LYS A 13 14.75 8.24 -34.50
C LYS A 13 16.11 7.52 -34.42
N GLN A 14 17.04 8.11 -33.66
CA GLN A 14 18.34 7.51 -33.33
C GLN A 14 18.48 7.19 -31.85
N LEU A 15 17.62 7.77 -31.01
CA LEU A 15 17.58 7.54 -29.57
C LEU A 15 16.18 7.12 -29.14
N PHE A 16 16.07 5.92 -28.58
CA PHE A 16 14.79 5.27 -28.29
C PHE A 16 14.62 4.96 -26.82
N ILE A 17 13.39 4.58 -26.46
CA ILE A 17 13.02 4.17 -25.12
C ILE A 17 12.49 2.73 -25.17
N PRO A 18 12.96 1.81 -24.32
CA PRO A 18 12.38 0.48 -24.22
C PRO A 18 10.92 0.48 -23.72
N ALA A 19 10.09 -0.42 -24.24
CA ALA A 19 8.68 -0.56 -23.86
C ALA A 19 8.46 -0.95 -22.38
N PHE A 20 9.46 -1.59 -21.75
CA PHE A 20 9.41 -1.93 -20.33
C PHE A 20 9.51 -0.70 -19.41
N GLN A 21 9.96 0.47 -19.91
CA GLN A 21 9.98 1.68 -19.11
C GLN A 21 8.57 2.24 -18.86
N ARG A 22 8.37 2.71 -17.62
CA ARG A 22 7.07 3.26 -17.20
C ARG A 22 6.69 4.56 -17.90
N GLU A 23 5.44 4.96 -17.68
CA GLU A 23 4.85 6.20 -18.18
C GLU A 23 5.51 7.45 -17.56
N TYR A 24 5.14 8.64 -18.05
CA TYR A 24 5.65 9.88 -17.49
C TYR A 24 4.92 10.20 -16.18
N VAL A 25 5.66 10.15 -15.07
CA VAL A 25 5.11 10.26 -13.69
C VAL A 25 5.58 11.50 -12.95
N TRP A 26 6.51 12.26 -13.52
CA TRP A 26 7.03 13.48 -12.90
C TRP A 26 5.92 14.53 -12.73
N LYS A 27 5.88 15.14 -11.54
CA LYS A 27 4.95 16.23 -11.23
C LYS A 27 5.57 17.57 -11.62
N ARG A 28 4.72 18.59 -11.69
CA ARG A 28 5.09 20.00 -11.91
C ARG A 28 6.31 20.46 -11.09
N LYS A 29 6.38 20.07 -9.82
CA LYS A 29 7.52 20.39 -8.94
C LYS A 29 8.84 19.80 -9.47
N ASN A 30 8.86 18.55 -9.92
CA ASN A 30 10.07 17.91 -10.45
C ASN A 30 10.61 18.62 -11.69
N ALA A 31 9.71 19.04 -12.59
CA ALA A 31 10.09 19.81 -13.78
C ALA A 31 10.68 21.18 -13.41
N LYS A 32 10.04 21.88 -12.47
CA LYS A 32 10.55 23.16 -11.92
C LYS A 32 11.95 22.98 -11.30
N ASP A 33 12.14 21.97 -10.45
CA ASP A 33 13.41 21.73 -9.75
C ASP A 33 14.53 21.40 -10.76
N LEU A 34 14.23 20.59 -11.80
CA LEU A 34 15.19 20.28 -12.87
C LEU A 34 15.64 21.54 -13.61
N VAL A 35 14.70 22.38 -14.06
CA VAL A 35 15.03 23.62 -14.76
C VAL A 35 15.79 24.58 -13.85
N SER A 36 15.42 24.69 -12.58
CA SER A 36 16.13 25.52 -11.60
C SER A 36 17.59 25.09 -11.47
N SER A 37 17.86 23.79 -11.32
CA SER A 37 19.23 23.25 -11.27
C SER A 37 19.99 23.51 -12.56
N LEU A 38 19.34 23.40 -13.72
CA LEU A 38 19.93 23.72 -15.01
C LEU A 38 20.14 25.22 -15.23
N ILE A 39 19.43 26.12 -14.55
CA ILE A 39 19.75 27.56 -14.62
C ILE A 39 20.98 27.85 -13.75
N GLN A 40 21.10 27.19 -12.60
CA GLN A 40 22.12 27.45 -11.58
C GLN A 40 23.45 26.70 -11.77
N ASP A 41 23.65 25.98 -12.88
CA ASP A 41 24.85 25.16 -13.08
C ASP A 41 25.03 24.03 -12.07
N TYR A 42 23.93 23.52 -11.50
CA TYR A 42 23.96 22.39 -10.59
C TYR A 42 23.92 21.05 -11.32
N PRO A 43 24.57 20.00 -10.78
CA PRO A 43 24.49 18.66 -11.34
C PRO A 43 23.05 18.15 -11.40
N THR A 44 22.63 17.66 -12.57
CA THR A 44 21.28 17.11 -12.79
C THR A 44 21.27 15.60 -12.99
N GLY A 45 22.32 14.93 -12.50
CA GLY A 45 22.55 13.49 -12.65
C GLY A 45 23.02 13.09 -14.06
N THR A 46 23.11 11.77 -14.30
CA THR A 46 23.55 11.18 -15.57
C THR A 46 22.39 10.55 -16.35
N MET A 47 22.59 10.29 -17.64
CA MET A 47 21.75 9.46 -18.50
C MET A 47 22.46 8.14 -18.69
N LEU A 48 21.76 7.03 -18.47
CA LEU A 48 22.26 5.70 -18.81
C LEU A 48 21.72 5.29 -20.17
N THR A 49 22.59 4.90 -21.09
CA THR A 49 22.24 4.45 -22.43
C THR A 49 22.76 3.06 -22.71
N TRP A 50 22.11 2.35 -23.62
CA TRP A 50 22.51 1.02 -24.07
C TRP A 50 22.44 0.94 -25.59
N GLU A 51 23.56 0.61 -26.22
CA GLU A 51 23.64 0.40 -27.66
C GLU A 51 23.54 -1.10 -27.97
N THR A 52 22.61 -1.50 -28.83
CA THR A 52 22.38 -2.92 -29.16
C THR A 52 21.84 -3.11 -30.58
N ASN A 53 22.21 -4.23 -31.20
CA ASN A 53 21.66 -4.70 -32.48
C ASN A 53 20.35 -5.49 -32.30
N TYR A 54 20.02 -5.85 -31.06
CA TYR A 54 18.85 -6.65 -30.69
C TYR A 54 18.09 -5.90 -29.60
N PRO A 55 17.52 -4.72 -29.90
CA PRO A 55 16.75 -3.97 -28.93
C PRO A 55 15.49 -4.76 -28.54
N PRO A 56 15.00 -4.58 -27.29
CA PRO A 56 13.65 -5.00 -26.94
C PRO A 56 12.62 -4.20 -27.73
N GLU A 57 11.34 -4.52 -27.52
CA GLU A 57 10.26 -3.69 -28.05
C GLU A 57 10.45 -2.22 -27.64
N LEU A 58 10.28 -1.33 -28.61
CA LEU A 58 10.46 0.11 -28.43
C LEU A 58 9.14 0.75 -28.06
N LYS A 59 9.20 1.79 -27.22
CA LYS A 59 8.05 2.59 -26.86
C LYS A 59 7.67 3.53 -28.00
N GLY A 60 6.37 3.66 -28.26
CA GLY A 60 5.81 4.48 -29.33
C GLY A 60 5.42 3.66 -30.55
N GLU A 61 5.18 4.33 -31.68
CA GLU A 61 4.73 3.67 -32.92
C GLU A 61 5.89 3.11 -33.75
N HIS A 62 7.13 3.51 -33.45
CA HIS A 62 8.29 3.06 -34.20
C HIS A 62 8.65 1.63 -33.83
N LYS A 63 8.69 0.76 -34.84
CA LYS A 63 9.23 -0.60 -34.72
C LYS A 63 10.64 -0.62 -35.27
N TYR A 64 11.53 -1.28 -34.53
CA TYR A 64 12.91 -1.49 -34.95
C TYR A 64 12.97 -2.30 -36.25
N ASP A 65 13.81 -1.86 -37.19
CA ASP A 65 14.16 -2.59 -38.41
C ASP A 65 15.64 -3.00 -38.32
N GLU A 66 15.94 -4.28 -38.48
CA GLU A 66 17.30 -4.84 -38.41
C GLU A 66 18.28 -4.14 -39.36
N ARG A 67 17.79 -3.53 -40.46
CA ARG A 67 18.60 -2.75 -41.40
C ARG A 67 19.20 -1.48 -40.78
N GLN A 68 18.64 -0.99 -39.68
CA GLN A 68 19.14 0.18 -38.96
C GLN A 68 20.43 -0.12 -38.19
N GLY A 69 20.75 -1.40 -37.95
CA GLY A 69 21.90 -1.80 -37.14
C GLY A 69 21.75 -1.41 -35.68
N ALA A 70 22.87 -1.11 -35.02
CA ALA A 70 22.87 -0.78 -33.60
C ALA A 70 22.04 0.49 -33.32
N VAL A 71 21.06 0.37 -32.43
CA VAL A 71 20.28 1.50 -31.93
C VAL A 71 20.66 1.83 -30.50
N LYS A 72 20.47 3.09 -30.11
CA LYS A 72 20.72 3.57 -28.75
C LYS A 72 19.41 3.68 -27.96
N LEU A 73 19.39 3.08 -26.78
CA LEU A 73 18.26 3.05 -25.86
C LEU A 73 18.58 3.89 -24.62
N ILE A 74 17.66 4.74 -24.18
CA ILE A 74 17.74 5.42 -22.88
C ILE A 74 17.24 4.43 -21.83
N LEU A 75 18.09 4.03 -20.89
CA LEU A 75 17.72 3.21 -19.75
C LEU A 75 17.47 4.05 -18.50
N ASP A 76 18.26 5.09 -18.23
CA ASP A 76 17.98 6.03 -17.15
C ASP A 76 18.03 7.48 -17.65
N GLY A 77 17.30 8.37 -16.99
CA GLY A 77 17.17 9.77 -17.38
C GLY A 77 15.95 10.06 -18.26
N GLN A 78 15.14 9.05 -18.56
CA GLN A 78 13.89 9.18 -19.34
C GLN A 78 13.04 10.36 -18.88
N GLN A 79 12.71 10.46 -17.60
CA GLN A 79 11.79 11.48 -17.09
C GLN A 79 12.38 12.91 -17.23
N ARG A 80 13.70 13.05 -17.04
CA ARG A 80 14.43 14.31 -17.23
C ARG A 80 14.42 14.74 -18.69
N ILE A 81 14.77 13.82 -19.59
CA ILE A 81 14.82 14.06 -21.04
C ILE A 81 13.44 14.35 -21.59
N THR A 82 12.42 13.60 -21.18
CA THR A 82 11.01 13.84 -21.56
C THR A 82 10.56 15.24 -21.13
N THR A 83 10.93 15.67 -19.92
CA THR A 83 10.63 17.01 -19.41
C THR A 83 11.29 18.10 -20.26
N LEU A 84 12.59 17.96 -20.54
CA LEU A 84 13.33 18.91 -21.36
C LEU A 84 12.78 18.99 -22.79
N TYR A 85 12.47 17.83 -23.39
CA TYR A 85 11.82 17.77 -24.69
C TYR A 85 10.51 18.56 -24.69
N MET A 86 9.60 18.27 -23.74
CA MET A 86 8.30 18.96 -23.67
C MET A 86 8.43 20.47 -23.46
N LEU A 87 9.39 20.91 -22.64
CA LEU A 87 9.61 22.33 -22.38
C LEU A 87 10.31 23.05 -23.54
N MET A 88 11.19 22.39 -24.28
CA MET A 88 11.92 23.02 -25.40
C MET A 88 11.10 23.00 -26.70
N THR A 89 10.40 21.92 -27.00
CA THR A 89 9.63 21.76 -28.25
C THR A 89 8.16 22.13 -28.11
N GLY A 90 7.62 22.17 -26.89
CA GLY A 90 6.18 22.33 -26.63
C GLY A 90 5.35 21.09 -26.99
N ASN A 91 5.98 20.05 -27.54
CA ASN A 91 5.33 18.84 -28.04
C ASN A 91 5.55 17.65 -27.09
N ILE A 92 4.68 16.65 -27.19
CA ILE A 92 4.90 15.37 -26.51
C ILE A 92 5.89 14.56 -27.36
N PRO A 93 6.93 13.94 -26.77
CA PRO A 93 7.88 13.12 -27.52
C PRO A 93 7.21 11.97 -28.29
N PRO A 94 7.79 11.52 -29.41
CA PRO A 94 7.18 10.49 -30.28
C PRO A 94 6.99 9.12 -29.61
N TYR A 95 7.71 8.85 -28.52
CA TYR A 95 7.57 7.62 -27.72
C TYR A 95 6.46 7.71 -26.65
N TYR A 96 5.66 8.78 -26.62
CA TYR A 96 4.53 8.93 -25.70
C TYR A 96 3.24 9.33 -26.42
N LYS A 97 2.13 8.72 -25.99
CA LYS A 97 0.78 9.20 -26.30
C LYS A 97 0.31 10.20 -25.24
N LYS A 98 -0.64 11.06 -25.59
CA LYS A 98 -1.18 12.10 -24.69
C LYS A 98 -1.71 11.56 -23.36
N HIS A 99 -2.32 10.38 -23.35
CA HIS A 99 -2.84 9.76 -22.13
C HIS A 99 -1.75 9.10 -21.25
N GLU A 100 -0.53 8.94 -21.77
CA GLU A 100 0.62 8.42 -21.02
C GLU A 100 1.40 9.52 -20.30
N ILE A 101 1.03 10.79 -20.52
CA ILE A 101 1.51 11.95 -19.78
C ILE A 101 0.49 12.25 -18.68
N LEU A 102 0.72 11.71 -17.47
CA LEU A 102 -0.22 11.83 -16.35
C LEU A 102 -0.42 13.28 -15.88
N VAL A 103 0.65 14.08 -15.96
CA VAL A 103 0.65 15.51 -15.61
C VAL A 103 1.33 16.28 -16.72
N ASP A 104 0.58 17.18 -17.34
CA ASP A 104 1.16 18.12 -18.30
C ASP A 104 1.98 19.19 -17.56
N ILE A 105 3.29 19.15 -17.78
CA ILE A 105 4.27 20.05 -17.14
C ILE A 105 4.63 21.25 -18.00
N ARG A 106 4.06 21.36 -19.21
CA ARG A 106 4.20 22.53 -20.09
C ARG A 106 3.55 23.76 -19.43
N ASN A 107 3.79 24.94 -19.99
CA ASN A 107 3.38 26.23 -19.41
C ASN A 107 4.08 26.55 -18.07
N LEU A 108 5.38 26.24 -18.02
CA LEU A 108 6.27 26.70 -16.95
C LEU A 108 6.76 28.11 -17.30
N TYR A 109 6.59 29.05 -16.38
CA TYR A 109 7.02 30.43 -16.54
C TYR A 109 8.25 30.70 -15.67
N VAL A 110 9.10 31.59 -16.14
CA VAL A 110 10.26 32.09 -15.42
C VAL A 110 10.13 33.61 -15.31
N ASN A 111 10.40 34.13 -14.12
CA ASN A 111 10.58 35.57 -13.95
C ASN A 111 12.00 35.94 -14.40
N VAL A 112 12.13 36.64 -15.52
CA VAL A 112 13.44 36.89 -16.16
C VAL A 112 14.32 37.91 -15.43
N GLN A 113 13.83 38.50 -14.35
CA GLN A 113 14.63 39.35 -13.45
C GLN A 113 15.18 38.55 -12.26
N THR A 114 14.38 37.62 -11.71
CA THR A 114 14.70 36.91 -10.45
C THR A 114 15.03 35.43 -10.61
N LEU A 115 14.84 34.87 -11.82
CA LEU A 115 14.94 33.44 -12.16
C LEU A 115 13.97 32.53 -11.38
N VAL A 116 12.97 33.10 -10.70
CA VAL A 116 11.94 32.32 -10.02
C VAL A 116 11.08 31.61 -11.07
N LEU A 117 10.92 30.31 -10.91
CA LEU A 117 10.09 29.45 -11.76
C LEU A 117 8.72 29.21 -11.13
N GLU A 118 7.63 29.41 -11.86
CA GLU A 118 6.27 29.12 -11.40
C GLU A 118 5.37 28.69 -12.55
N TYR A 119 4.34 27.91 -12.23
CA TYR A 119 3.26 27.65 -13.18
C TYR A 119 2.28 28.82 -13.20
N TYR A 120 1.63 29.04 -14.34
CA TYR A 120 0.80 30.23 -14.56
C TYR A 120 -0.19 30.51 -13.43
N LYS A 121 -0.11 31.73 -12.87
CA LYS A 121 -1.01 32.26 -11.83
C LYS A 121 -1.48 33.65 -12.25
N ILE A 122 -2.77 33.77 -12.57
CA ILE A 122 -3.36 35.02 -13.08
C ILE A 122 -3.08 36.23 -12.17
N THR A 123 -3.18 36.03 -10.85
CA THR A 123 -3.00 37.10 -9.85
C THR A 123 -1.59 37.68 -9.78
N ILE A 124 -0.59 36.97 -10.30
CA ILE A 124 0.82 37.38 -10.24
C ILE A 124 1.34 37.73 -11.63
N MET A 125 0.86 37.05 -12.68
CA MET A 125 1.52 37.06 -14.00
C MET A 125 0.77 37.83 -15.09
N GLN A 126 -0.53 38.12 -14.94
CA GLN A 126 -1.32 38.67 -16.06
C GLN A 126 -0.82 40.04 -16.56
N ASN A 127 -0.33 40.89 -15.65
CA ASN A 127 0.09 42.26 -15.95
C ASN A 127 1.59 42.48 -15.73
N ASP A 128 2.37 41.40 -15.56
CA ASP A 128 3.81 41.49 -15.31
C ASP A 128 4.59 40.86 -16.48
N PRO A 129 5.18 41.67 -17.39
CA PRO A 129 5.90 41.18 -18.56
C PRO A 129 7.21 40.46 -18.21
N LEU A 130 7.66 40.51 -16.95
CA LEU A 130 8.83 39.76 -16.49
C LEU A 130 8.56 38.25 -16.43
N TRP A 131 7.29 37.82 -16.40
CA TRP A 131 6.93 36.40 -16.42
C TRP A 131 6.80 35.89 -17.85
N VAL A 132 7.81 35.13 -18.29
CA VAL A 132 7.88 34.61 -19.66
C VAL A 132 7.76 33.10 -19.65
N ASN A 133 7.00 32.55 -20.59
CA ASN A 133 6.91 31.10 -20.78
C ASN A 133 8.27 30.57 -21.26
N ILE A 134 8.84 29.60 -20.55
CA ILE A 134 10.18 29.10 -20.87
C ILE A 134 10.25 28.44 -22.25
N THR A 135 9.14 27.84 -22.71
CA THR A 135 9.05 27.24 -24.04
C THR A 135 9.17 28.29 -25.14
N ASP A 136 8.60 29.47 -24.94
CA ASP A 136 8.70 30.55 -25.92
C ASP A 136 10.11 31.14 -26.00
N ILE A 137 10.85 31.15 -24.88
CA ILE A 137 12.29 31.47 -24.85
C ILE A 137 13.07 30.42 -25.63
N PHE A 138 12.88 29.12 -25.32
CA PHE A 138 13.57 28.06 -26.04
C PHE A 138 13.25 28.04 -27.52
N GLN A 139 12.05 28.43 -27.95
CA GLN A 139 11.69 28.47 -29.38
C GLN A 139 12.14 29.78 -30.07
N GLY A 140 12.73 30.72 -29.32
CA GLY A 140 13.12 32.03 -29.84
C GLY A 140 11.92 32.88 -30.28
N LYS A 141 10.72 32.58 -29.79
CA LYS A 141 9.48 33.34 -30.04
C LYS A 141 9.43 34.64 -29.25
N ILE A 142 10.05 34.64 -28.07
CA ILE A 142 10.22 35.82 -27.22
C ILE A 142 11.72 35.99 -26.96
N ARG A 143 12.21 37.21 -27.16
CA ARG A 143 13.59 37.61 -26.86
C ARG A 143 13.59 38.64 -25.73
N TYR A 144 14.75 38.85 -25.12
CA TYR A 144 14.89 39.83 -24.03
C TYR A 144 14.39 41.23 -24.44
N ARG A 145 14.62 41.63 -25.70
CA ARG A 145 14.18 42.93 -26.23
C ARG A 145 12.66 43.10 -26.24
N ASP A 146 11.91 42.02 -26.43
CA ASP A 146 10.45 42.07 -26.43
C ASP A 146 9.92 42.37 -25.02
N VAL A 147 10.57 41.78 -24.00
CA VAL A 147 10.25 42.04 -22.58
C VAL A 147 10.62 43.47 -22.19
N ILE A 148 11.81 43.95 -22.60
CA ILE A 148 12.23 45.34 -22.34
C ILE A 148 11.24 46.31 -22.98
N HIS A 149 10.85 46.08 -24.24
CA HIS A 149 9.88 46.94 -24.90
C HIS A 149 8.52 46.98 -24.17
N GLN A 150 8.02 45.83 -23.71
CA GLN A 150 6.78 45.78 -22.93
C GLN A 150 6.90 46.51 -21.58
N LEU A 151 8.06 46.41 -20.92
CA LEU A 151 8.32 47.16 -19.68
C LEU A 151 8.32 48.67 -19.94
N GLU A 152 8.97 49.13 -21.01
CA GLU A 152 8.98 50.55 -21.38
C GLU A 152 7.58 51.06 -21.73
N VAL A 153 6.76 50.26 -22.42
CA VAL A 153 5.35 50.58 -22.69
C VAL A 153 4.55 50.71 -21.39
N ASN A 154 4.79 49.84 -20.41
CA ASN A 154 4.14 49.92 -19.09
C ASN A 154 4.63 51.10 -18.24
N LEU A 155 5.76 51.72 -18.60
CA LEU A 155 6.31 52.92 -17.99
C LEU A 155 6.03 54.18 -18.82
N ASP A 156 4.95 54.18 -19.61
CA ASP A 156 4.54 55.30 -20.48
C ASP A 156 5.65 55.76 -21.46
N GLY A 157 6.54 54.84 -21.85
CA GLY A 157 7.65 55.09 -22.79
C GLY A 157 8.97 55.49 -22.13
N GLU A 158 9.07 55.50 -20.79
CA GLU A 158 10.35 55.67 -20.11
C GLU A 158 11.26 54.47 -20.33
N ARG A 159 12.56 54.74 -20.52
CA ARG A 159 13.56 53.69 -20.74
C ARG A 159 13.83 52.91 -19.44
N VAL A 160 13.89 51.59 -19.57
CA VAL A 160 14.32 50.72 -18.47
C VAL A 160 15.79 51.00 -18.12
N GLU A 161 16.11 51.02 -16.83
CA GLU A 161 17.48 51.19 -16.35
C GLU A 161 18.43 50.15 -16.97
N ARG A 162 19.62 50.61 -17.37
CA ARG A 162 20.60 49.78 -18.06
C ARG A 162 20.97 48.52 -17.27
N GLU A 163 21.20 48.66 -15.96
CA GLU A 163 21.55 47.52 -15.09
C GLU A 163 20.45 46.44 -15.08
N LYS A 164 19.19 46.87 -15.04
CA LYS A 164 18.04 45.96 -15.11
C LYS A 164 17.92 45.31 -16.48
N SER A 165 18.17 46.05 -17.56
CA SER A 165 18.18 45.50 -18.92
C SER A 165 19.29 44.47 -19.11
N ASP A 166 20.51 44.77 -18.65
CA ASP A 166 21.66 43.88 -18.75
C ASP A 166 21.42 42.59 -17.92
N LEU A 167 20.85 42.71 -16.72
CA LEU A 167 20.45 41.55 -15.90
C LEU A 167 19.42 40.64 -16.60
N ILE A 168 18.42 41.23 -17.25
CA ILE A 168 17.41 40.46 -17.99
C ILE A 168 18.05 39.75 -19.18
N ASP A 169 18.94 40.40 -19.94
CA ASP A 169 19.69 39.78 -21.04
C ASP A 169 20.55 38.60 -20.53
N ASP A 170 21.29 38.78 -19.45
CA ASP A 170 22.11 37.72 -18.84
C ASP A 170 21.26 36.51 -18.39
N ASN A 171 20.09 36.77 -17.79
CA ASN A 171 19.16 35.72 -17.39
C ASN A 171 18.55 34.98 -18.59
N PHE A 172 18.17 35.69 -19.67
CA PHE A 172 17.74 35.07 -20.93
C PHE A 172 18.83 34.14 -21.48
N ARG A 173 20.08 34.62 -21.53
CA ARG A 173 21.23 33.82 -21.98
C ARG A 173 21.47 32.59 -21.10
N ALA A 174 21.31 32.72 -19.78
CA ALA A 174 21.45 31.59 -18.86
C ALA A 174 20.42 30.49 -19.14
N ILE A 175 19.18 30.87 -19.46
CA ILE A 175 18.10 29.95 -19.85
C ILE A 175 18.39 29.33 -21.23
N GLU A 176 18.74 30.13 -22.23
CA GLU A 176 19.03 29.65 -23.59
C GLU A 176 20.18 28.65 -23.62
N LYS A 177 21.23 28.91 -22.82
CA LYS A 177 22.39 28.02 -22.66
C LYS A 177 22.05 26.61 -22.18
N ILE A 178 20.87 26.40 -21.58
CA ILE A 178 20.44 25.06 -21.13
C ILE A 178 20.49 24.05 -22.29
N LYS A 179 20.15 24.47 -23.52
CA LYS A 179 20.22 23.59 -24.69
C LYS A 179 21.61 23.04 -24.98
N ASP A 180 22.63 23.84 -24.69
CA ASP A 180 24.04 23.54 -24.96
C ASP A 180 24.74 22.80 -23.81
N ARG A 181 24.05 22.62 -22.68
CA ARG A 181 24.61 21.91 -21.52
C ARG A 181 24.80 20.44 -21.81
N ASP A 182 25.87 19.89 -21.27
CA ASP A 182 26.12 18.46 -21.30
C ASP A 182 25.25 17.72 -20.29
N PHE A 183 24.45 16.80 -20.80
CA PHE A 183 23.85 15.74 -20.01
C PHE A 183 24.83 14.57 -20.01
N GLN A 184 25.40 14.27 -18.84
CA GLN A 184 26.45 13.26 -18.70
C GLN A 184 25.90 11.88 -19.08
N GLU A 185 26.51 11.24 -20.06
CA GLU A 185 26.08 9.94 -20.59
C GLU A 185 26.97 8.83 -20.02
N GLN A 186 26.34 7.80 -19.47
CA GLN A 186 26.96 6.52 -19.14
C GLN A 186 26.46 5.48 -20.13
N ILE A 187 27.35 4.64 -20.66
CA ILE A 187 27.03 3.69 -21.72
C ILE A 187 27.19 2.27 -21.19
N ILE A 188 26.14 1.47 -21.31
CA ILE A 188 26.20 0.03 -21.09
C ILE A 188 26.92 -0.63 -22.26
N PRO A 189 27.86 -1.56 -22.01
CA PRO A 189 28.56 -2.28 -23.06
C PRO A 189 27.60 -2.93 -24.07
N PRO A 190 27.87 -2.86 -25.39
CA PRO A 190 26.99 -3.45 -26.41
C PRO A 190 26.77 -4.96 -26.30
N LYS A 191 27.68 -5.66 -25.59
CA LYS A 191 27.61 -7.09 -25.30
C LYS A 191 26.59 -7.45 -24.20
N ALA A 192 26.07 -6.47 -23.46
CA ALA A 192 25.10 -6.72 -22.40
C ALA A 192 23.82 -7.30 -23.00
N SER A 193 23.30 -8.34 -22.37
CA SER A 193 21.99 -8.91 -22.65
C SER A 193 20.87 -7.98 -22.19
N LEU A 194 19.66 -8.21 -22.69
CA LEU A 194 18.46 -7.50 -22.25
C LEU A 194 18.25 -7.60 -20.74
N LYS A 195 18.50 -8.79 -20.17
CA LYS A 195 18.38 -9.01 -18.72
C LYS A 195 19.38 -8.14 -17.95
N GLU A 196 20.66 -8.17 -18.34
CA GLU A 196 21.68 -7.32 -17.71
C GLU A 196 21.36 -5.83 -17.86
N ALA A 197 20.82 -5.41 -19.00
CA ALA A 197 20.37 -4.04 -19.20
C ALA A 197 19.23 -3.64 -18.25
N ILE A 198 18.25 -4.51 -18.01
CA ILE A 198 17.17 -4.29 -17.04
C ILE A 198 17.70 -4.30 -15.60
N ASP A 199 18.64 -5.20 -15.27
CA ASP A 199 19.24 -5.28 -13.94
C ASP A 199 20.11 -4.04 -13.62
N ILE A 200 20.91 -3.56 -14.58
CA ILE A 200 21.68 -2.31 -14.44
C ILE A 200 20.73 -1.12 -14.34
N PHE A 201 19.68 -1.09 -15.17
CA PHE A 201 18.62 -0.07 -15.08
C PHE A 201 18.03 -0.01 -13.66
N TYR A 202 17.75 -1.17 -13.05
CA TYR A 202 17.26 -1.27 -11.68
C TYR A 202 18.26 -0.70 -10.66
N ILE A 203 19.51 -1.14 -10.70
CA ILE A 203 20.57 -0.69 -9.76
C ILE A 203 20.72 0.83 -9.81
N VAL A 204 20.71 1.41 -11.01
CA VAL A 204 20.87 2.86 -11.19
C VAL A 204 19.61 3.63 -10.79
N ASN A 205 18.42 3.08 -11.01
CA ASN A 205 17.15 3.73 -10.65
C ASN A 205 16.84 3.72 -9.14
N ALA A 206 17.51 2.89 -8.34
CA ALA A 206 17.32 2.82 -6.89
C ALA A 206 17.62 4.13 -6.13
N SER A 207 18.29 5.10 -6.78
CA SER A 207 18.57 6.44 -6.23
C SER A 207 17.57 7.51 -6.69
N GLY A 208 16.63 7.17 -7.60
CA GLY A 208 15.69 8.11 -8.24
C GLY A 208 14.27 8.04 -7.67
N VAL A 209 13.26 8.26 -8.51
CA VAL A 209 11.88 7.89 -8.14
C VAL A 209 11.81 6.37 -8.27
N ASN A 210 11.95 5.67 -7.16
CA ASN A 210 12.02 4.21 -7.16
C ASN A 210 10.84 3.58 -7.91
N LEU A 211 11.13 2.54 -8.68
CA LEU A 211 10.12 1.64 -9.20
C LEU A 211 9.54 0.86 -8.03
N THR A 212 8.25 0.55 -8.07
CA THR A 212 7.71 -0.46 -7.15
C THR A 212 8.26 -1.84 -7.53
N ASP A 213 8.32 -2.78 -6.58
CA ASP A 213 8.72 -4.16 -6.87
C ASP A 213 7.85 -4.78 -7.98
N ALA A 214 6.58 -4.37 -8.07
CA ALA A 214 5.66 -4.82 -9.09
C ALA A 214 5.96 -4.19 -10.47
N GLU A 215 6.32 -2.91 -10.51
CA GLU A 215 6.82 -2.26 -11.74
C GLU A 215 8.11 -2.93 -12.24
N LEU A 216 9.00 -3.33 -11.32
CA LEU A 216 10.22 -4.06 -11.65
C LEU A 216 9.91 -5.44 -12.23
N ALA A 217 9.07 -6.22 -11.55
CA ALA A 217 8.66 -7.53 -12.04
C ALA A 217 7.99 -7.43 -13.41
N LEU A 218 7.16 -6.41 -13.64
CA LEU A 218 6.56 -6.17 -14.96
C LEU A 218 7.61 -5.82 -16.02
N ALA A 219 8.64 -5.05 -15.68
CA ALA A 219 9.73 -4.74 -16.60
C ALA A 219 10.50 -6.00 -17.02
N GLN A 220 10.77 -6.89 -16.07
CA GLN A 220 11.41 -8.19 -16.34
C GLN A 220 10.51 -9.10 -17.18
N ILE A 221 9.20 -9.20 -16.86
CA ILE A 221 8.21 -9.93 -17.67
C ILE A 221 8.20 -9.42 -19.11
N SER A 222 8.21 -8.09 -19.29
CA SER A 222 8.24 -7.45 -20.61
C SER A 222 9.54 -7.74 -21.37
N GLY A 223 10.63 -8.05 -20.66
CA GLY A 223 11.89 -8.44 -21.28
C GLY A 223 11.80 -9.75 -22.07
N TYR A 224 11.16 -10.78 -21.50
CA TYR A 224 11.02 -12.09 -22.18
C TYR A 224 9.65 -12.30 -22.84
N TRP A 225 8.64 -11.49 -22.50
CA TRP A 225 7.32 -11.45 -23.12
C TRP A 225 6.92 -10.00 -23.45
N PRO A 226 7.39 -9.46 -24.60
CA PRO A 226 7.22 -8.05 -24.96
C PRO A 226 5.76 -7.57 -24.94
N GLU A 227 4.83 -8.41 -25.41
CA GLU A 227 3.42 -8.05 -25.54
C GLU A 227 2.66 -7.98 -24.19
N ALA A 228 3.28 -8.43 -23.09
CA ALA A 228 2.62 -8.54 -21.78
C ALA A 228 1.98 -7.22 -21.32
N ARG A 229 2.74 -6.12 -21.40
CA ARG A 229 2.32 -4.81 -20.91
C ARG A 229 1.08 -4.31 -21.65
N ASP A 230 1.04 -4.45 -22.97
CA ASP A 230 -0.06 -3.97 -23.80
C ASP A 230 -1.31 -4.84 -23.66
N LEU A 231 -1.15 -6.15 -23.51
CA LEU A 231 -2.25 -7.07 -23.19
C LEU A 231 -2.88 -6.72 -21.84
N PHE A 232 -2.06 -6.51 -20.81
CA PHE A 232 -2.55 -6.14 -19.47
C PHE A 232 -3.28 -4.80 -19.51
N LYS A 233 -2.70 -3.79 -20.19
CA LYS A 233 -3.35 -2.48 -20.38
C LYS A 233 -4.71 -2.61 -21.07
N THR A 234 -4.79 -3.40 -22.13
CA THR A 234 -6.02 -3.60 -22.90
C THR A 234 -7.14 -4.14 -22.02
N LYS A 235 -6.85 -5.17 -21.20
CA LYS A 235 -7.83 -5.72 -20.25
C LYS A 235 -8.20 -4.73 -19.16
N LEU A 236 -7.24 -3.97 -18.62
CA LEU A 236 -7.54 -2.93 -17.62
C LEU A 236 -8.47 -1.84 -18.18
N VAL A 237 -8.29 -1.42 -19.44
CA VAL A 237 -9.19 -0.47 -20.12
C VAL A 237 -10.58 -1.08 -20.34
N GLN A 238 -10.67 -2.37 -20.62
CA GLN A 238 -11.97 -3.06 -20.70
C GLN A 238 -12.69 -3.06 -19.34
N LEU A 239 -11.98 -3.40 -18.26
CA LEU A 239 -12.50 -3.39 -16.89
C LEU A 239 -12.90 -1.98 -16.43
N GLU A 240 -12.14 -0.96 -16.83
CA GLU A 240 -12.43 0.45 -16.53
C GLU A 240 -13.78 0.89 -17.10
N LYS A 241 -14.16 0.43 -18.31
CA LYS A 241 -15.49 0.71 -18.90
C LYS A 241 -16.63 0.19 -18.02
N ASP A 242 -16.37 -0.80 -17.18
CA ASP A 242 -17.33 -1.38 -16.25
C ASP A 242 -17.23 -0.84 -14.82
N GLY A 243 -16.33 0.11 -14.55
CA GLY A 243 -16.11 0.77 -13.25
C GLY A 243 -14.90 0.23 -12.46
N TYR A 244 -14.16 -0.73 -13.02
CA TYR A 244 -13.02 -1.36 -12.35
C TYR A 244 -11.70 -0.76 -12.84
N VAL A 245 -11.17 0.20 -12.09
CA VAL A 245 -9.93 0.93 -12.41
C VAL A 245 -8.80 0.36 -11.57
N PHE A 246 -7.77 -0.18 -12.23
CA PHE A 246 -6.58 -0.71 -11.56
C PHE A 246 -5.30 -0.19 -12.22
N LYS A 247 -4.19 -0.27 -11.48
CA LYS A 247 -2.84 -0.09 -12.02
C LYS A 247 -2.29 -1.42 -12.52
N LEU A 248 -1.24 -1.36 -13.34
CA LEU A 248 -0.55 -2.57 -13.84
C LEU A 248 -0.02 -3.45 -12.71
N ASP A 249 0.45 -2.85 -11.62
CA ASP A 249 0.93 -3.55 -10.41
C ASP A 249 -0.07 -4.59 -9.91
N PHE A 250 -1.37 -4.29 -9.98
CA PHE A 250 -2.43 -5.20 -9.55
C PHE A 250 -2.37 -6.55 -10.28
N ILE A 251 -2.15 -6.52 -11.60
CA ILE A 251 -2.04 -7.75 -12.41
C ILE A 251 -0.81 -8.55 -12.02
N VAL A 252 0.30 -7.88 -11.70
CA VAL A 252 1.54 -8.54 -11.26
C VAL A 252 1.34 -9.29 -9.95
N TYR A 253 0.66 -8.69 -8.97
CA TYR A 253 0.30 -9.38 -7.71
C TYR A 253 -0.66 -10.55 -7.94
N VAL A 254 -1.62 -10.43 -8.87
CA VAL A 254 -2.50 -11.54 -9.25
C VAL A 254 -1.70 -12.69 -9.86
N LEU A 255 -0.77 -12.40 -10.77
CA LEU A 255 0.10 -13.42 -11.40
C LEU A 255 1.01 -14.10 -10.38
N LEU A 256 1.63 -13.34 -9.47
CA LEU A 256 2.44 -13.89 -8.38
C LEU A 256 1.61 -14.82 -7.49
N GLY A 257 0.41 -14.37 -7.11
CA GLY A 257 -0.51 -15.14 -6.29
C GLY A 257 -0.94 -16.45 -6.95
N ILE A 258 -1.19 -16.45 -8.26
CA ILE A 258 -1.58 -17.65 -8.99
C ILE A 258 -0.41 -18.63 -9.16
N LEU A 259 0.77 -18.14 -9.51
CA LEU A 259 1.91 -18.99 -9.86
C LEU A 259 2.67 -19.51 -8.65
N HIS A 260 2.70 -18.73 -7.56
CA HIS A 260 3.55 -19.01 -6.41
C HIS A 260 2.79 -19.01 -5.07
N ASN A 261 1.49 -18.75 -5.06
CA ASN A 261 0.66 -18.68 -3.85
C ASN A 261 1.22 -17.71 -2.78
N MET A 262 1.72 -16.55 -3.21
CA MET A 262 2.33 -15.54 -2.34
C MET A 262 2.19 -14.10 -2.91
N GLY A 263 2.54 -13.10 -2.10
CA GLY A 263 2.44 -11.67 -2.37
C GLY A 263 3.74 -10.85 -2.21
N SER A 264 4.81 -11.36 -1.57
CA SER A 264 6.05 -10.59 -1.32
C SER A 264 7.20 -10.83 -2.31
N LYS A 265 7.46 -12.08 -2.72
CA LYS A 265 8.62 -12.46 -3.56
C LYS A 265 8.39 -12.26 -5.06
N LEU A 266 8.21 -11.01 -5.49
CA LEU A 266 7.98 -10.63 -6.88
C LEU A 266 9.14 -11.00 -7.83
N ASP A 267 10.35 -11.15 -7.28
CA ASP A 267 11.54 -11.63 -7.98
C ASP A 267 11.39 -13.03 -8.58
N LYS A 268 10.48 -13.85 -8.04
CA LYS A 268 10.15 -15.17 -8.62
C LYS A 268 9.61 -15.07 -10.04
N LEU A 269 9.05 -13.94 -10.44
CA LEU A 269 8.56 -13.70 -11.81
C LEU A 269 9.66 -13.23 -12.77
N HIS A 270 10.89 -12.96 -12.31
CA HIS A 270 11.93 -12.36 -13.14
C HIS A 270 12.55 -13.34 -14.16
N SER A 271 12.55 -14.65 -13.88
CA SER A 271 13.17 -15.63 -14.78
C SER A 271 12.35 -15.83 -16.05
N GLN A 272 13.05 -15.95 -17.19
CA GLN A 272 12.47 -16.28 -18.50
C GLN A 272 11.75 -17.63 -18.52
N ASP A 273 12.11 -18.55 -17.62
CA ASP A 273 11.43 -19.86 -17.49
C ASP A 273 9.94 -19.71 -17.14
N ASN A 274 9.55 -18.58 -16.56
CA ASN A 274 8.15 -18.28 -16.25
C ASN A 274 7.31 -17.94 -17.48
N LYS A 275 7.91 -17.65 -18.63
CA LYS A 275 7.22 -17.12 -19.82
C LYS A 275 5.97 -17.92 -20.18
N GLU A 276 6.10 -19.25 -20.30
CA GLU A 276 4.99 -20.10 -20.71
C GLU A 276 3.92 -20.24 -19.60
N ASN A 277 4.34 -20.27 -18.34
CA ASN A 277 3.43 -20.35 -17.20
C ASN A 277 2.61 -19.05 -17.05
N ILE A 278 3.27 -17.90 -17.17
CA ILE A 278 2.63 -16.59 -17.15
C ILE A 278 1.66 -16.43 -18.32
N LYS A 279 2.05 -16.81 -19.55
CA LYS A 279 1.15 -16.76 -20.72
C LYS A 279 -0.10 -17.61 -20.52
N LYS A 280 0.06 -18.84 -19.99
CA LYS A 280 -1.08 -19.72 -19.68
C LYS A 280 -1.98 -19.13 -18.60
N ALA A 281 -1.39 -18.61 -17.53
CA ALA A 281 -2.14 -17.97 -16.44
C ALA A 281 -2.89 -16.72 -16.92
N TRP A 282 -2.22 -15.86 -17.69
CA TRP A 282 -2.82 -14.67 -18.27
C TRP A 282 -3.98 -15.01 -19.20
N LYS A 283 -3.81 -15.97 -20.12
CA LYS A 283 -4.88 -16.36 -21.05
C LYS A 283 -6.17 -16.69 -20.30
N ARG A 284 -6.07 -17.49 -19.23
CA ARG A 284 -7.22 -17.87 -18.41
C ARG A 284 -7.77 -16.72 -17.56
N LEU A 285 -6.92 -15.82 -17.07
CA LEU A 285 -7.34 -14.60 -16.38
C LEU A 285 -8.18 -13.70 -17.30
N ASP A 286 -7.67 -13.47 -18.51
CA ASP A 286 -8.24 -12.56 -19.50
C ASP A 286 -9.56 -13.07 -20.09
N GLU A 287 -9.61 -14.36 -20.46
CA GLU A 287 -10.76 -14.98 -21.14
C GLU A 287 -11.90 -15.37 -20.19
N ASP A 288 -11.64 -15.59 -18.90
CA ASP A 288 -12.65 -16.16 -17.99
C ASP A 288 -12.64 -15.54 -16.58
N VAL A 289 -11.54 -15.65 -15.85
CA VAL A 289 -11.56 -15.46 -14.38
C VAL A 289 -11.87 -14.02 -13.99
N LEU A 290 -11.24 -13.03 -14.62
CA LEU A 290 -11.46 -11.62 -14.28
C LEU A 290 -12.90 -11.21 -14.55
N ASP A 291 -13.45 -11.57 -15.70
CA ASP A 291 -14.83 -11.23 -16.07
C ASP A 291 -15.82 -11.95 -15.15
N TYR A 292 -15.58 -13.21 -14.81
CA TYR A 292 -16.40 -13.95 -13.86
C TYR A 292 -16.40 -13.28 -12.47
N VAL A 293 -15.23 -13.02 -11.89
CA VAL A 293 -15.10 -12.47 -10.53
C VAL A 293 -15.76 -11.09 -10.46
N PHE A 294 -15.47 -10.20 -11.40
CA PHE A 294 -16.05 -8.86 -11.37
C PHE A 294 -17.55 -8.86 -11.68
N ASN A 295 -18.08 -9.78 -12.50
CA ASN A 295 -19.52 -9.92 -12.66
C ASN A 295 -20.21 -10.42 -11.37
N VAL A 296 -19.59 -11.34 -10.64
CA VAL A 296 -20.09 -11.80 -9.33
C VAL A 296 -20.09 -10.65 -8.32
N LEU A 297 -18.97 -9.92 -8.21
CA LEU A 297 -18.86 -8.78 -7.29
C LEU A 297 -19.82 -7.64 -7.66
N LYS A 298 -20.00 -7.36 -8.95
CA LYS A 298 -20.99 -6.40 -9.41
C LYS A 298 -22.41 -6.84 -9.05
N SER A 299 -22.77 -8.07 -9.38
CA SER A 299 -24.16 -8.55 -9.21
C SER A 299 -24.55 -8.74 -7.75
N GLN A 300 -23.67 -9.36 -6.94
CA GLN A 300 -23.99 -9.81 -5.59
C GLN A 300 -23.35 -8.97 -4.48
N ALA A 301 -22.20 -8.34 -4.72
CA ALA A 301 -21.54 -7.45 -3.76
C ALA A 301 -21.86 -5.95 -4.00
N TYR A 302 -22.66 -5.64 -5.03
CA TYR A 302 -23.09 -4.28 -5.37
C TYR A 302 -21.95 -3.28 -5.61
N ILE A 303 -20.77 -3.78 -6.02
CA ILE A 303 -19.60 -2.96 -6.33
C ILE A 303 -19.72 -2.49 -7.77
N ASP A 304 -20.15 -1.24 -7.97
CA ASP A 304 -20.28 -0.67 -9.31
C ASP A 304 -19.01 0.05 -9.77
N HIS A 305 -18.20 0.56 -8.83
CA HIS A 305 -16.93 1.21 -9.14
C HIS A 305 -15.90 1.00 -8.01
N THR A 306 -14.65 0.79 -8.40
CA THR A 306 -13.46 0.79 -7.50
C THR A 306 -13.29 2.02 -6.60
N LYS A 307 -13.92 3.16 -6.89
CA LYS A 307 -13.92 4.35 -6.01
C LYS A 307 -14.63 4.12 -4.68
N GLU A 308 -15.49 3.09 -4.62
CA GLU A 308 -16.24 2.69 -3.42
C GLU A 308 -15.42 1.72 -2.55
N VAL A 309 -14.26 1.29 -3.03
CA VAL A 309 -13.40 0.27 -2.42
C VAL A 309 -12.18 0.96 -1.83
N ASN A 310 -11.85 0.64 -0.58
CA ASN A 310 -10.72 1.25 0.12
C ASN A 310 -9.38 0.69 -0.38
N SER A 311 -9.28 -0.64 -0.50
CA SER A 311 -8.12 -1.30 -1.10
C SER A 311 -8.54 -2.33 -2.15
N VAL A 312 -8.13 -2.07 -3.39
CA VAL A 312 -8.36 -2.96 -4.54
C VAL A 312 -7.60 -4.29 -4.40
N TYR A 313 -6.57 -4.36 -3.56
CA TYR A 313 -5.78 -5.58 -3.38
C TYR A 313 -6.54 -6.69 -2.65
N ALA A 314 -7.66 -6.39 -1.99
CA ALA A 314 -8.58 -7.41 -1.48
C ALA A 314 -9.21 -8.26 -2.57
N PHE A 315 -9.18 -7.83 -3.84
CA PHE A 315 -9.59 -8.68 -4.95
C PHE A 315 -8.57 -9.77 -5.28
N VAL A 316 -7.30 -9.63 -4.89
CA VAL A 316 -6.25 -10.59 -5.26
C VAL A 316 -6.55 -11.99 -4.71
N PRO A 317 -6.81 -12.21 -3.40
CA PRO A 317 -7.12 -13.56 -2.91
C PRO A 317 -8.40 -14.14 -3.52
N ILE A 318 -9.39 -13.29 -3.82
CA ILE A 318 -10.64 -13.71 -4.48
C ILE A 318 -10.36 -14.23 -5.89
N ILE A 319 -9.54 -13.52 -6.65
CA ILE A 319 -9.14 -13.91 -8.00
C ILE A 319 -8.30 -15.20 -7.96
N VAL A 320 -7.33 -15.30 -7.05
CA VAL A 320 -6.53 -16.51 -6.89
C VAL A 320 -7.41 -17.71 -6.53
N TYR A 321 -8.36 -17.55 -5.60
CA TYR A 321 -9.30 -18.61 -5.24
C TYR A 321 -10.16 -19.07 -6.42
N ALA A 322 -10.76 -18.11 -7.14
CA ALA A 322 -11.56 -18.40 -8.33
C ALA A 322 -10.74 -19.04 -9.45
N TYR A 323 -9.48 -18.64 -9.60
CA TYR A 323 -8.54 -19.25 -10.52
C TYR A 323 -8.22 -20.70 -10.11
N ASN A 324 -7.93 -20.97 -8.84
CA ASN A 324 -7.56 -22.32 -8.39
C ASN A 324 -8.72 -23.32 -8.45
N LYS A 325 -9.97 -22.87 -8.42
CA LYS A 325 -11.16 -23.71 -8.61
C LYS A 325 -11.31 -24.33 -10.02
N GLY A 326 -10.52 -23.87 -10.99
CA GLY A 326 -10.51 -24.49 -12.31
C GLY A 326 -11.79 -24.22 -13.11
N SER A 327 -12.34 -25.27 -13.70
CA SER A 327 -13.62 -25.25 -14.42
C SER A 327 -14.83 -25.19 -13.49
N LYS A 328 -14.66 -25.49 -12.19
CA LYS A 328 -15.72 -25.40 -11.20
C LYS A 328 -15.89 -23.93 -10.80
N LYS A 329 -17.04 -23.35 -11.10
CA LYS A 329 -17.38 -22.00 -10.61
C LYS A 329 -17.68 -22.04 -9.11
N LEU A 330 -17.61 -20.88 -8.46
CA LEU A 330 -17.93 -20.76 -7.04
C LEU A 330 -19.40 -21.09 -6.80
N THR A 331 -19.66 -21.87 -5.76
CA THR A 331 -21.00 -22.13 -5.24
C THR A 331 -21.57 -20.86 -4.59
N GLN A 332 -22.90 -20.83 -4.40
CA GLN A 332 -23.56 -19.69 -3.75
C GLN A 332 -23.06 -19.43 -2.33
N ILE A 333 -22.73 -20.49 -1.59
CA ILE A 333 -22.19 -20.36 -0.22
C ILE A 333 -20.78 -19.74 -0.27
N GLU A 334 -19.91 -20.22 -1.17
CA GLU A 334 -18.57 -19.65 -1.34
C GLU A 334 -18.62 -18.18 -1.75
N ILE A 335 -19.52 -17.81 -2.68
CA ILE A 335 -19.70 -16.41 -3.08
C ILE A 335 -20.12 -15.55 -1.88
N LYS A 336 -21.07 -16.02 -1.06
CA LYS A 336 -21.49 -15.28 0.14
C LYS A 336 -20.35 -15.14 1.16
N LYS A 337 -19.54 -16.18 1.39
CA LYS A 337 -18.36 -16.13 2.27
C LYS A 337 -17.31 -15.13 1.76
N VAL A 338 -17.03 -15.16 0.44
CA VAL A 338 -16.15 -14.19 -0.23
C VAL A 338 -16.64 -12.76 -0.01
N ILE A 339 -17.93 -12.49 -0.21
CA ILE A 339 -18.51 -11.16 -0.09
C ILE A 339 -18.46 -10.67 1.36
N LYS A 340 -18.81 -11.53 2.32
CA LYS A 340 -18.74 -11.21 3.75
C LYS A 340 -17.31 -10.85 4.16
N TRP A 341 -16.33 -11.70 3.81
CA TRP A 341 -14.91 -11.42 4.05
C TRP A 341 -14.46 -10.13 3.35
N PHE A 342 -14.85 -9.91 2.10
CA PHE A 342 -14.48 -8.72 1.35
C PHE A 342 -14.94 -7.45 2.08
N TYR A 343 -16.20 -7.35 2.51
CA TYR A 343 -16.67 -6.19 3.26
C TYR A 343 -15.88 -5.97 4.56
N TYR A 344 -15.59 -7.04 5.31
CA TYR A 344 -14.78 -6.93 6.53
C TYR A 344 -13.33 -6.50 6.25
N SER A 345 -12.73 -6.99 5.16
CA SER A 345 -11.38 -6.59 4.72
C SER A 345 -11.30 -5.09 4.42
N GLN A 346 -12.39 -4.50 3.89
CA GLN A 346 -12.47 -3.07 3.60
C GLN A 346 -12.64 -2.26 4.89
N ILE A 347 -13.66 -2.57 5.70
CA ILE A 347 -13.96 -1.75 6.90
C ILE A 347 -12.88 -1.82 7.96
N ARG A 348 -12.16 -2.95 8.05
CA ARG A 348 -11.02 -3.11 8.96
C ARG A 348 -9.68 -2.79 8.30
N GLN A 349 -9.70 -2.27 7.08
CA GLN A 349 -8.52 -1.71 6.39
C GLN A 349 -7.35 -2.71 6.25
N ARG A 350 -7.67 -3.98 5.96
CA ARG A 350 -6.72 -5.11 6.01
C ARG A 350 -5.43 -4.88 5.21
N TYR A 351 -5.52 -4.21 4.07
CA TYR A 351 -4.40 -3.99 3.14
C TYR A 351 -3.90 -2.54 3.09
N VAL A 352 -4.21 -1.72 4.11
CA VAL A 352 -3.69 -0.33 4.18
C VAL A 352 -2.21 -0.31 4.55
N SER A 353 -1.76 -1.28 5.33
CA SER A 353 -0.35 -1.50 5.70
C SER A 353 0.06 -2.94 5.44
N GLN A 354 1.37 -3.19 5.30
CA GLN A 354 1.94 -4.54 5.17
C GLN A 354 1.30 -5.35 4.02
N LEU A 355 1.06 -4.70 2.88
CA LEU A 355 0.36 -5.28 1.74
C LEU A 355 0.91 -6.65 1.34
N GLN A 356 2.24 -6.75 1.18
CA GLN A 356 2.92 -7.96 0.74
C GLN A 356 2.74 -9.12 1.74
N GLN A 357 2.96 -8.87 3.04
CA GLN A 357 2.84 -9.89 4.09
C GLN A 357 1.38 -10.36 4.28
N LYS A 358 0.42 -9.42 4.24
CA LYS A 358 -1.01 -9.77 4.30
C LYS A 358 -1.45 -10.57 3.08
N LEU A 359 -0.94 -10.23 1.89
CA LEU A 359 -1.18 -11.04 0.69
C LEU A 359 -0.51 -12.42 0.77
N ASP A 360 0.71 -12.56 1.31
CA ASP A 360 1.34 -13.86 1.54
C ASP A 360 0.44 -14.77 2.38
N LYS A 361 -0.01 -14.26 3.54
CA LYS A 361 -0.89 -15.00 4.44
C LYS A 361 -2.21 -15.36 3.76
N ASP A 362 -2.86 -14.37 3.14
CA ASP A 362 -4.21 -14.55 2.60
C ASP A 362 -4.22 -15.46 1.38
N ILE A 363 -3.24 -15.29 0.48
CA ILE A 363 -3.08 -16.14 -0.69
C ILE A 363 -2.73 -17.57 -0.27
N GLY A 364 -1.84 -17.72 0.73
CA GLY A 364 -1.51 -19.03 1.30
C GLY A 364 -2.72 -19.78 1.83
N ILE A 365 -3.64 -19.08 2.51
CA ILE A 365 -4.89 -19.64 3.03
C ILE A 365 -5.84 -20.02 1.89
N VAL A 366 -6.13 -19.12 0.94
CA VAL A 366 -7.05 -19.44 -0.17
C VAL A 366 -6.52 -20.54 -1.09
N ALA A 367 -5.21 -20.80 -1.10
CA ALA A 367 -4.62 -21.86 -1.89
C ALA A 367 -4.70 -23.24 -1.21
N LYS A 368 -4.73 -23.30 0.13
CA LYS A 368 -4.56 -24.55 0.89
C LYS A 368 -5.82 -24.99 1.66
N ASP A 369 -6.57 -24.04 2.21
CA ASP A 369 -7.68 -24.33 3.12
C ASP A 369 -8.99 -24.64 2.37
N GLU A 370 -9.85 -25.47 2.98
CA GLU A 370 -11.16 -25.84 2.43
C GLU A 370 -12.19 -24.70 2.56
N ASN A 371 -12.17 -23.98 3.71
CA ASN A 371 -13.04 -22.84 4.01
C ASN A 371 -12.24 -21.54 4.21
N PRO A 372 -11.47 -21.10 3.20
CA PRO A 372 -10.44 -20.08 3.42
C PRO A 372 -11.01 -18.74 3.90
N PHE A 373 -12.17 -18.32 3.40
CA PHE A 373 -12.76 -17.03 3.78
C PHE A 373 -13.32 -16.99 5.21
N ASP A 374 -13.63 -18.13 5.82
CA ASP A 374 -14.01 -18.19 7.23
C ASP A 374 -12.76 -17.98 8.10
N LYS A 375 -11.67 -18.68 7.79
CA LYS A 375 -10.36 -18.50 8.44
C LYS A 375 -9.83 -17.08 8.30
N LEU A 376 -9.90 -16.51 7.09
CA LEU A 376 -9.50 -15.13 6.86
C LEU A 376 -10.35 -14.14 7.67
N LEU A 377 -11.64 -14.42 7.84
CA LEU A 377 -12.51 -13.61 8.67
C LEU A 377 -12.15 -13.73 10.15
N SER A 378 -11.83 -14.94 10.63
CA SER A 378 -11.31 -15.16 11.99
C SER A 378 -10.04 -14.33 12.23
N ILE A 379 -9.10 -14.29 11.27
CA ILE A 379 -7.88 -13.47 11.40
C ILE A 379 -8.23 -11.99 11.57
N ILE A 380 -9.15 -11.46 10.76
CA ILE A 380 -9.60 -10.07 10.91
C ILE A 380 -10.24 -9.86 12.29
N ALA A 381 -11.06 -10.80 12.75
CA ALA A 381 -11.73 -10.73 14.05
C ALA A 381 -10.76 -10.75 15.24
N ALA A 382 -9.64 -11.48 15.12
CA ALA A 382 -8.59 -11.51 16.12
C ALA A 382 -7.80 -10.20 16.19
N GLU A 383 -7.61 -9.52 15.05
CA GLU A 383 -6.93 -8.22 15.00
C GLU A 383 -7.83 -7.08 15.50
N ARG A 384 -9.12 -7.08 15.11
CA ARG A 384 -10.10 -6.04 15.44
C ARG A 384 -11.52 -6.61 15.54
N PRO A 385 -12.35 -6.11 16.48
CA PRO A 385 -13.76 -6.51 16.56
C PRO A 385 -14.49 -6.34 15.23
N LEU A 386 -15.26 -7.36 14.84
CA LEU A 386 -16.08 -7.29 13.62
C LEU A 386 -17.28 -6.36 13.78
N GLU A 387 -17.83 -6.26 14.99
CA GLU A 387 -18.98 -5.39 15.26
C GLU A 387 -18.65 -3.92 14.97
N ILE A 388 -19.53 -3.28 14.20
CA ILE A 388 -19.45 -1.84 13.91
C ILE A 388 -20.15 -1.08 15.02
N SER A 389 -19.40 -0.28 15.79
CA SER A 389 -19.97 0.60 16.82
C SER A 389 -20.51 1.90 16.21
N LYS A 390 -21.55 2.48 16.84
CA LYS A 390 -22.06 3.82 16.50
C LYS A 390 -20.98 4.91 16.59
N ASP A 391 -20.00 4.73 17.48
CA ASP A 391 -18.96 5.72 17.73
C ASP A 391 -17.89 5.74 16.62
N GLU A 392 -17.77 4.67 15.81
CA GLU A 392 -16.89 4.62 14.63
C GLU A 392 -17.29 5.63 13.55
N PHE A 393 -18.52 6.15 13.60
CA PHE A 393 -19.03 7.13 12.65
C PHE A 393 -18.68 8.58 13.02
N VAL A 394 -18.24 8.85 14.25
CA VAL A 394 -18.10 10.22 14.75
C VAL A 394 -17.00 10.96 13.99
N GLY A 395 -17.38 12.02 13.28
CA GLY A 395 -16.47 12.93 12.59
C GLY A 395 -15.71 12.34 11.38
N ILE A 396 -16.00 11.11 10.95
CA ILE A 396 -15.32 10.49 9.81
C ILE A 396 -15.87 11.01 8.48
N GLY A 397 -14.96 11.26 7.54
CA GLY A 397 -15.30 11.72 6.20
C GLY A 397 -15.52 10.59 5.19
N ILE A 398 -15.88 10.98 3.98
CA ILE A 398 -16.24 10.09 2.86
C ILE A 398 -15.08 9.18 2.37
N SER A 399 -13.85 9.45 2.79
CA SER A 399 -12.69 8.59 2.50
C SER A 399 -12.61 7.36 3.40
N HIS A 400 -13.43 7.29 4.47
CA HIS A 400 -13.45 6.17 5.39
C HIS A 400 -14.17 4.96 4.79
N ALA A 401 -13.70 3.74 5.12
CA ALA A 401 -14.22 2.51 4.54
C ALA A 401 -15.71 2.23 4.87
N LEU A 402 -16.23 2.75 5.98
CA LEU A 402 -17.66 2.68 6.31
C LEU A 402 -18.55 3.34 5.25
N TRP A 403 -18.05 4.36 4.55
CA TRP A 403 -18.80 4.98 3.45
C TRP A 403 -19.05 4.01 2.29
N GLY A 404 -18.03 3.24 1.90
CA GLY A 404 -18.16 2.20 0.88
C GLY A 404 -19.20 1.16 1.28
N LEU A 405 -19.14 0.68 2.53
CA LEU A 405 -20.11 -0.29 3.06
C LEU A 405 -21.55 0.27 3.08
N MET A 406 -21.74 1.53 3.51
CA MET A 406 -23.05 2.19 3.44
C MET A 406 -23.61 2.17 2.01
N ASN A 407 -22.77 2.49 1.01
CA ASN A 407 -23.18 2.48 -0.39
C ASN A 407 -23.58 1.09 -0.87
N PHE A 408 -22.80 0.05 -0.54
CA PHE A 408 -23.14 -1.34 -0.88
C PHE A 408 -24.46 -1.78 -0.23
N TYR A 409 -24.66 -1.43 1.04
CA TYR A 409 -25.89 -1.73 1.77
C TYR A 409 -27.10 -1.03 1.15
N PHE A 410 -27.04 0.29 0.90
CA PHE A 410 -28.12 1.04 0.26
C PHE A 410 -28.47 0.49 -1.12
N LYS A 411 -27.46 0.09 -1.91
CA LYS A 411 -27.67 -0.56 -3.21
C LYS A 411 -28.38 -1.90 -3.06
N SER A 412 -28.05 -2.69 -2.04
CA SER A 412 -28.72 -3.97 -1.77
C SER A 412 -30.19 -3.81 -1.38
N LYS A 413 -30.55 -2.68 -0.76
CA LYS A 413 -31.94 -2.28 -0.47
C LYS A 413 -32.67 -1.67 -1.66
N GLY A 414 -32.02 -1.51 -2.81
CA GLY A 414 -32.59 -0.84 -3.98
C GLY A 414 -32.91 0.63 -3.71
N ALA A 415 -32.06 1.33 -2.94
CA ALA A 415 -32.23 2.74 -2.64
C ALA A 415 -32.27 3.59 -3.91
N ILE A 416 -32.95 4.74 -3.79
CA ILE A 416 -33.14 5.70 -4.87
C ILE A 416 -32.63 7.07 -4.45
N CYS A 417 -32.33 7.92 -5.43
CA CYS A 417 -32.07 9.32 -5.22
C CYS A 417 -33.36 10.04 -4.79
N PHE A 418 -33.30 10.74 -3.65
CA PHE A 418 -34.44 11.40 -3.02
C PHE A 418 -35.14 12.45 -3.90
N THR A 419 -34.44 13.04 -4.88
CA THR A 419 -35.01 14.10 -5.72
C THR A 419 -35.48 13.63 -7.10
N THR A 420 -34.94 12.51 -7.60
CA THR A 420 -35.20 12.04 -8.96
C THR A 420 -35.92 10.70 -9.00
N GLY A 421 -35.96 9.96 -7.89
CA GLY A 421 -36.52 8.61 -7.83
C GLY A 421 -35.67 7.55 -8.53
N ILE A 422 -34.49 7.92 -9.04
CA ILE A 422 -33.67 7.02 -9.85
C ILE A 422 -32.84 6.13 -8.94
N ASN A 423 -32.74 4.85 -9.28
CA ASN A 423 -31.96 3.87 -8.54
C ASN A 423 -30.48 4.27 -8.46
N ILE A 424 -29.86 4.02 -7.31
CA ILE A 424 -28.44 4.33 -7.11
C ILE A 424 -27.48 3.29 -7.75
N ARG A 425 -28.00 2.25 -8.43
CA ARG A 425 -27.23 1.31 -9.27
C ARG A 425 -27.19 1.74 -10.75
N LYS A 426 -26.01 1.60 -11.38
CA LYS A 426 -25.56 1.80 -12.79
C LYS A 426 -26.37 2.68 -13.80
N ASN A 427 -25.58 3.37 -14.64
CA ASN A 427 -25.87 4.12 -15.89
C ASN A 427 -26.80 5.33 -15.77
N MET A 428 -26.32 6.28 -15.00
CA MET A 428 -26.78 7.65 -14.98
C MET A 428 -25.83 8.47 -15.88
N GLY A 429 -26.29 9.01 -17.02
CA GLY A 429 -25.44 9.87 -17.88
C GLY A 429 -24.85 11.06 -17.09
N LYS A 430 -23.82 11.76 -17.58
CA LYS A 430 -23.05 12.79 -16.82
C LYS A 430 -23.87 13.71 -15.89
N LYS A 431 -25.08 14.13 -16.27
CA LYS A 431 -25.97 14.99 -15.46
C LYS A 431 -26.59 14.32 -14.23
N TYR A 432 -26.58 12.99 -14.19
CA TYR A 432 -27.20 12.16 -13.18
C TYR A 432 -26.15 11.36 -12.37
N GLU A 433 -24.86 11.64 -12.57
CA GLU A 433 -23.79 11.09 -11.75
C GLU A 433 -24.10 11.30 -10.27
N LEU A 434 -23.82 10.28 -9.45
CA LEU A 434 -24.15 10.32 -8.03
C LEU A 434 -23.20 11.26 -7.29
N GLU A 435 -23.76 12.20 -6.55
CA GLU A 435 -23.07 13.13 -5.67
C GLU A 435 -23.44 12.86 -4.21
N TRP A 436 -22.50 13.16 -3.32
CA TRP A 436 -22.56 12.78 -1.91
C TRP A 436 -22.87 14.04 -1.10
N ASP A 437 -24.13 14.43 -1.11
CA ASP A 437 -24.52 15.72 -0.60
C ASP A 437 -24.79 15.70 0.90
N HIS A 438 -24.54 16.83 1.56
CA HIS A 438 -24.81 17.03 2.98
C HIS A 438 -26.32 17.10 3.22
N ILE A 439 -26.92 16.20 4.01
CA ILE A 439 -28.35 16.25 4.39
C ILE A 439 -28.68 17.62 4.97
N PHE A 440 -27.92 18.04 5.98
CA PHE A 440 -27.92 19.40 6.51
C PHE A 440 -26.85 20.22 5.78
N PRO A 441 -27.22 21.21 4.94
CA PRO A 441 -26.27 21.92 4.10
C PRO A 441 -25.14 22.57 4.89
N TYR A 442 -23.89 22.32 4.47
CA TYR A 442 -22.71 22.88 5.15
C TYR A 442 -22.70 24.41 5.19
N SER A 443 -23.24 25.08 4.17
CA SER A 443 -23.36 26.54 4.12
C SER A 443 -24.18 27.10 5.28
N LEU A 444 -25.25 26.41 5.68
CA LEU A 444 -26.09 26.78 6.81
C LEU A 444 -25.43 26.41 8.14
N LEU A 445 -24.89 25.20 8.26
CA LEU A 445 -24.15 24.76 9.46
C LEU A 445 -22.96 25.68 9.77
N LYS A 446 -22.30 26.24 8.75
CA LYS A 446 -21.19 27.18 8.92
C LYS A 446 -21.62 28.46 9.65
N LEU A 447 -22.85 28.94 9.43
CA LEU A 447 -23.42 30.10 10.12
C LEU A 447 -23.66 29.80 11.61
N GLU A 448 -24.05 28.56 11.92
CA GLU A 448 -24.24 28.03 13.28
C GLU A 448 -22.92 27.61 13.98
N GLY A 449 -21.77 28.03 13.45
CA GLY A 449 -20.46 27.79 14.07
C GLY A 449 -19.78 26.47 13.72
N TYR A 450 -20.31 25.67 12.79
CA TYR A 450 -19.65 24.45 12.28
C TYR A 450 -18.64 24.79 11.18
N ASN A 451 -17.62 25.56 11.54
CA ASN A 451 -16.60 26.06 10.62
C ASN A 451 -15.19 25.58 11.01
N ARG A 452 -14.20 25.83 10.14
CA ARG A 452 -12.82 25.35 10.32
C ARG A 452 -12.12 25.85 11.59
N ASN A 453 -12.64 26.90 12.24
CA ASN A 453 -12.10 27.39 13.50
C ASN A 453 -12.46 26.46 14.68
N ASN A 454 -13.51 25.65 14.54
CA ASN A 454 -13.86 24.59 15.47
C ASN A 454 -13.72 23.24 14.76
N ARG A 455 -12.56 22.59 14.90
CA ARG A 455 -12.24 21.34 14.20
C ARG A 455 -13.23 20.21 14.48
N VAL A 456 -13.74 20.11 15.71
CA VAL A 456 -14.70 19.08 16.12
C VAL A 456 -16.06 19.29 15.44
N LYS A 457 -16.60 20.51 15.51
CA LYS A 457 -17.84 20.83 14.80
C LYS A 457 -17.67 20.72 13.28
N TYR A 458 -16.53 21.15 12.74
CA TYR A 458 -16.23 20.97 11.33
C TYR A 458 -16.26 19.49 10.91
N SER A 459 -15.67 18.57 11.72
CA SER A 459 -15.73 17.14 11.42
C SER A 459 -17.14 16.57 11.48
N LEU A 460 -17.97 16.98 12.45
CA LEU A 460 -19.38 16.57 12.52
C LEU A 460 -20.17 17.03 11.29
N ALA A 461 -19.94 18.26 10.83
CA ALA A 461 -20.60 18.76 9.63
C ALA A 461 -20.18 18.00 8.36
N GLN A 462 -18.94 17.50 8.29
CA GLN A 462 -18.44 16.72 7.16
C GLN A 462 -18.69 15.22 7.28
N GLU A 463 -19.26 14.77 8.40
CA GLU A 463 -19.46 13.37 8.75
C GLU A 463 -20.28 12.61 7.70
N ILE A 464 -19.96 11.34 7.46
CA ILE A 464 -20.69 10.49 6.50
C ILE A 464 -22.17 10.29 6.87
N THR A 465 -22.53 10.36 8.14
CA THR A 465 -23.93 10.29 8.60
C THR A 465 -24.70 11.59 8.35
N ASN A 466 -24.03 12.68 7.96
CA ASN A 466 -24.67 13.85 7.38
C ASN A 466 -24.73 13.74 5.84
N ARG A 467 -24.56 12.56 5.22
CA ARG A 467 -24.58 12.42 3.75
C ARG A 467 -25.77 11.62 3.24
N ALA A 468 -26.29 12.02 2.10
CA ALA A 468 -27.24 11.23 1.31
C ALA A 468 -26.73 11.09 -0.12
N ILE A 469 -27.09 9.98 -0.75
CA ILE A 469 -26.75 9.73 -2.16
C ILE A 469 -27.80 10.42 -3.03
N LEU A 470 -27.37 11.46 -3.75
CA LEU A 470 -28.20 12.21 -4.69
C LEU A 470 -27.62 12.14 -6.10
N THR A 471 -28.42 12.48 -7.11
CA THR A 471 -27.90 12.77 -8.45
C THR A 471 -27.34 14.19 -8.48
N GLN A 472 -26.39 14.49 -9.35
CA GLN A 472 -25.87 15.84 -9.53
C GLN A 472 -26.98 16.88 -9.79
N LEU A 473 -27.98 16.53 -10.61
CA LEU A 473 -29.16 17.37 -10.82
C LEU A 473 -29.97 17.56 -9.53
N GLY A 474 -30.13 16.50 -8.74
CA GLY A 474 -30.76 16.52 -7.43
C GLY A 474 -30.04 17.43 -6.44
N ASN A 475 -28.72 17.29 -6.34
CA ASN A 475 -27.89 18.12 -5.47
C ASN A 475 -28.03 19.61 -5.83
N ARG A 476 -27.94 19.94 -7.12
CA ARG A 476 -28.14 21.33 -7.60
C ARG A 476 -29.53 21.88 -7.28
N LYS A 477 -30.58 21.05 -7.39
CA LYS A 477 -31.95 21.44 -7.02
C LYS A 477 -32.09 21.68 -5.53
N LYS A 478 -31.46 20.82 -4.71
CA LYS A 478 -31.51 20.94 -3.24
C LYS A 478 -30.73 22.16 -2.74
N SER A 479 -29.56 22.45 -3.28
CA SER A 479 -28.76 23.65 -2.93
C SER A 479 -28.63 23.83 -1.40
N ASN A 480 -29.13 24.92 -0.83
CA ASN A 480 -29.14 25.25 0.58
C ASN A 480 -30.54 25.10 1.23
N HIS A 481 -31.42 24.26 0.66
CA HIS A 481 -32.72 23.98 1.28
C HIS A 481 -32.55 23.30 2.64
N LEU A 482 -33.40 23.67 3.60
CA LEU A 482 -33.43 23.07 4.93
C LEU A 482 -33.77 21.58 4.84
N ALA A 483 -33.14 20.78 5.71
CA ALA A 483 -33.35 19.34 5.75
C ALA A 483 -34.83 18.98 5.97
N GLU A 484 -35.51 19.67 6.89
CA GLU A 484 -36.94 19.51 7.17
C GLU A 484 -37.82 19.52 5.91
N GLY A 485 -37.77 20.61 5.13
CA GLY A 485 -38.64 20.75 3.96
C GLY A 485 -38.33 19.74 2.86
N TYR A 486 -37.06 19.46 2.60
CA TYR A 486 -36.67 18.53 1.54
C TYR A 486 -36.88 17.05 1.92
N LEU A 487 -36.62 16.67 3.18
CA LEU A 487 -36.88 15.31 3.65
C LEU A 487 -38.39 15.05 3.72
N GLU A 488 -39.19 16.04 4.11
CA GLU A 488 -40.65 15.96 4.06
C GLU A 488 -41.15 15.77 2.62
N ASP A 489 -40.68 16.58 1.68
CA ASP A 489 -41.00 16.44 0.26
C ASP A 489 -40.62 15.05 -0.28
N THR A 490 -39.45 14.55 0.12
CA THR A 490 -38.99 13.19 -0.22
C THR A 490 -39.92 12.12 0.36
N SER A 491 -40.37 12.25 1.61
CA SER A 491 -41.27 11.28 2.25
C SER A 491 -42.64 11.22 1.55
N ILE A 492 -43.08 12.31 0.93
CA ILE A 492 -44.34 12.38 0.19
C ILE A 492 -44.19 11.76 -1.21
N HIS A 493 -43.14 12.14 -1.94
CA HIS A 493 -42.96 11.72 -3.33
C HIS A 493 -42.32 10.32 -3.46
N PHE A 494 -41.52 9.91 -2.47
CA PHE A 494 -40.78 8.66 -2.44
C PHE A 494 -40.82 8.01 -1.04
N PRO A 495 -41.95 7.39 -0.64
CA PRO A 495 -42.24 6.98 0.74
C PRO A 495 -41.18 6.09 1.41
N ASP A 496 -40.51 5.21 0.66
CA ASP A 496 -39.49 4.29 1.22
C ASP A 496 -38.05 4.82 1.08
N ALA A 497 -37.84 5.95 0.40
CA ALA A 497 -36.49 6.39 0.03
C ALA A 497 -35.63 6.70 1.25
N LEU A 498 -36.24 7.35 2.24
CA LEU A 498 -35.59 7.75 3.48
C LEU A 498 -35.17 6.52 4.31
N GLU A 499 -36.04 5.51 4.44
CA GLU A 499 -35.72 4.26 5.15
C GLU A 499 -34.58 3.51 4.46
N LYS A 500 -34.60 3.41 3.12
CA LYS A 500 -33.58 2.70 2.32
C LYS A 500 -32.17 3.29 2.43
N GLN A 501 -32.03 4.55 2.88
CA GLN A 501 -30.74 5.19 3.16
C GLN A 501 -30.52 5.48 4.67
N CYS A 502 -31.28 4.80 5.55
CA CYS A 502 -31.22 4.93 7.00
C CYS A 502 -31.37 6.38 7.49
N ILE A 503 -32.33 7.13 6.98
CA ILE A 503 -32.70 8.45 7.51
C ILE A 503 -33.70 8.26 8.65
N PRO A 504 -33.46 8.83 9.85
CA PRO A 504 -34.47 8.86 10.92
C PRO A 504 -35.77 9.52 10.45
N GLN A 505 -36.91 8.89 10.71
CA GLN A 505 -38.23 9.35 10.24
C GLN A 505 -38.92 10.37 11.17
N ASP A 506 -38.37 10.59 12.37
CA ASP A 506 -38.88 11.60 13.30
C ASP A 506 -38.61 13.00 12.76
N LYS A 507 -39.68 13.72 12.41
CA LYS A 507 -39.61 15.06 11.79
C LYS A 507 -38.93 16.08 12.69
N GLU A 508 -39.00 15.93 14.02
CA GLU A 508 -38.32 16.84 14.94
C GLU A 508 -36.80 16.78 14.77
N LEU A 509 -36.26 15.62 14.38
CA LEU A 509 -34.83 15.46 14.11
C LEU A 509 -34.37 16.18 12.83
N TRP A 510 -35.27 16.59 11.94
CA TRP A 510 -34.90 17.26 10.68
C TRP A 510 -34.65 18.76 10.85
N LYS A 511 -34.96 19.32 12.02
CA LYS A 511 -34.72 20.73 12.36
C LYS A 511 -33.23 20.97 12.64
N MET A 512 -32.74 22.14 12.22
CA MET A 512 -31.31 22.52 12.36
C MET A 512 -30.81 22.46 13.80
N GLU A 513 -31.65 22.85 14.77
CA GLU A 513 -31.34 22.81 16.21
C GLU A 513 -31.08 21.39 16.73
N ASN A 514 -31.63 20.37 16.06
CA ASN A 514 -31.47 18.96 16.42
C ASN A 514 -30.40 18.25 15.60
N PHE A 515 -29.54 18.98 14.87
CA PHE A 515 -28.53 18.41 13.99
C PHE A 515 -27.66 17.33 14.66
N GLU A 516 -27.11 17.58 15.85
CA GLU A 516 -26.27 16.60 16.53
C GLU A 516 -27.06 15.37 17.01
N LEU A 517 -28.32 15.58 17.42
CA LEU A 517 -29.23 14.50 17.79
C LEU A 517 -29.62 13.64 16.58
N PHE A 518 -29.81 14.26 15.41
CA PHE A 518 -30.01 13.57 14.14
C PHE A 518 -28.82 12.66 13.82
N LEU A 519 -27.59 13.18 13.91
CA LEU A 519 -26.39 12.37 13.68
C LEU A 519 -26.37 11.17 14.63
N GLU A 520 -26.58 11.39 15.93
CA GLU A 520 -26.56 10.31 16.92
C GLU A 520 -27.59 9.22 16.62
N LYS A 521 -28.84 9.60 16.33
CA LYS A 521 -29.90 8.63 15.98
C LYS A 521 -29.59 7.89 14.68
N ARG A 522 -29.03 8.59 13.69
CA ARG A 522 -28.64 7.98 12.42
C ARG A 522 -27.45 7.02 12.58
N ARG A 523 -26.47 7.33 13.44
CA ARG A 523 -25.36 6.42 13.77
C ARG A 523 -25.85 5.12 14.37
N ILE A 524 -26.77 5.19 15.34
CA ILE A 524 -27.36 4.00 15.98
C ILE A 524 -28.09 3.14 14.93
N LEU A 525 -28.90 3.77 14.08
CA LEU A 525 -29.63 3.09 13.02
C LEU A 525 -28.68 2.42 12.01
N LEU A 526 -27.67 3.15 11.53
CA LEU A 526 -26.66 2.64 10.59
C LEU A 526 -25.87 1.48 11.20
N ALA A 527 -25.36 1.62 12.43
CA ALA A 527 -24.62 0.54 13.10
C ALA A 527 -25.48 -0.72 13.22
N LYS A 528 -26.73 -0.59 13.65
CA LYS A 528 -27.67 -1.72 13.74
C LYS A 528 -27.89 -2.40 12.38
N GLU A 529 -28.25 -1.61 11.37
CA GLU A 529 -28.60 -2.13 10.04
C GLU A 529 -27.41 -2.73 9.30
N LEU A 530 -26.22 -2.12 9.41
CA LEU A 530 -25.01 -2.63 8.77
C LEU A 530 -24.52 -3.93 9.43
N ASN A 531 -24.53 -4.00 10.77
CA ASN A 531 -24.21 -5.26 11.47
C ASN A 531 -25.22 -6.36 11.11
N TYR A 532 -26.53 -6.05 11.09
CA TYR A 532 -27.55 -7.00 10.65
C TYR A 532 -27.30 -7.46 9.21
N PHE A 533 -26.99 -6.55 8.30
CA PHE A 533 -26.66 -6.88 6.92
C PHE A 533 -25.47 -7.83 6.82
N LEU A 534 -24.34 -7.49 7.46
CA LEU A 534 -23.12 -8.30 7.43
C LEU A 534 -23.28 -9.69 8.05
N ASN A 535 -23.99 -9.77 9.18
CA ASN A 535 -24.20 -11.03 9.90
C ASN A 535 -25.11 -11.98 9.13
N ASN A 536 -26.07 -11.46 8.36
CA ASN A 536 -27.02 -12.28 7.59
C ASN A 536 -26.57 -12.60 6.15
N ILE A 537 -25.34 -12.25 5.75
CA ILE A 537 -24.81 -12.66 4.43
C ILE A 537 -24.69 -14.19 4.35
N THR A 538 -24.05 -14.79 5.35
CA THR A 538 -23.88 -16.24 5.53
C THR A 538 -23.44 -16.56 6.94
N GLU A 539 -23.76 -17.77 7.40
CA GLU A 539 -23.14 -18.39 8.56
C GLU A 539 -21.64 -18.60 8.28
N THR A 540 -20.83 -18.42 9.33
CA THR A 540 -19.37 -18.53 9.29
C THR A 540 -18.95 -19.38 10.48
N ASN A 541 -18.15 -20.41 10.24
CA ASN A 541 -17.63 -21.23 11.33
C ASN A 541 -16.39 -20.54 11.90
N TYR A 542 -16.34 -20.36 13.22
CA TYR A 542 -15.14 -19.85 13.86
C TYR A 542 -14.09 -20.96 13.83
N GLU A 543 -13.18 -20.90 12.87
CA GLU A 543 -12.02 -21.80 12.85
C GLU A 543 -11.04 -21.38 13.95
N SER A 544 -10.52 -22.37 14.70
CA SER A 544 -9.44 -22.13 15.66
C SER A 544 -8.24 -21.56 14.90
N LEU A 545 -7.88 -20.32 15.25
CA LEU A 545 -6.63 -19.74 14.82
C LEU A 545 -5.55 -20.35 15.71
N ASP A 546 -4.91 -21.41 15.24
CA ASP A 546 -3.60 -21.77 15.78
C ASP A 546 -2.70 -20.56 15.54
N MET A 547 -2.16 -19.96 16.61
CA MET A 547 -1.34 -18.77 16.52
C MET A 547 -0.09 -19.12 15.72
N ASP A 548 0.06 -18.54 14.54
CA ASP A 548 1.21 -18.81 13.69
C ASP A 548 2.48 -18.28 14.40
N ILE A 549 3.51 -19.12 14.48
CA ILE A 549 4.79 -18.80 15.14
C ILE A 549 5.39 -17.49 14.60
N VAL A 550 5.14 -17.18 13.32
CA VAL A 550 5.54 -15.91 12.70
C VAL A 550 4.86 -14.70 13.36
N GLU A 551 3.58 -14.81 13.72
CA GLU A 551 2.84 -13.74 14.41
C GLU A 551 3.33 -13.57 15.84
N MET A 552 3.72 -14.66 16.50
CA MET A 552 4.32 -14.64 17.83
C MET A 552 5.67 -13.93 17.83
N ILE A 553 6.50 -14.15 16.79
CA ILE A 553 7.78 -13.45 16.60
C ILE A 553 7.55 -11.95 16.36
N MET A 554 6.65 -11.59 15.45
CA MET A 554 6.35 -10.18 15.12
C MET A 554 5.77 -9.38 16.28
N SER A 555 5.05 -10.04 17.19
CA SER A 555 4.45 -9.40 18.36
C SER A 555 5.49 -9.01 19.43
N GLY A 556 6.73 -9.48 19.29
CA GLY A 556 7.84 -9.17 20.19
C GLY A 556 7.77 -9.90 21.52
N GLU A 557 8.85 -9.78 22.30
CA GLU A 557 8.92 -10.32 23.65
C GLU A 557 7.87 -9.67 24.57
N ASN A 558 7.22 -10.49 25.38
CA ASN A 558 6.21 -10.05 26.33
C ASN A 558 6.19 -11.00 27.54
N SER A 559 5.17 -10.89 28.40
CA SER A 559 5.08 -11.73 29.60
C SER A 559 4.94 -13.24 29.33
N GLN A 560 4.53 -13.60 28.11
CA GLN A 560 4.27 -14.98 27.66
C GLN A 560 5.23 -15.44 26.56
N VAL A 561 6.08 -14.56 26.01
CA VAL A 561 6.98 -14.90 24.89
C VAL A 561 8.36 -14.33 25.15
N GLU A 562 9.41 -15.16 25.01
CA GLU A 562 10.81 -14.76 25.08
C GLU A 562 11.58 -15.27 23.87
N PHE A 563 12.50 -14.44 23.37
CA PHE A 563 13.42 -14.80 22.31
C PHE A 563 14.82 -15.03 22.87
N LYS A 564 15.50 -16.03 22.31
CA LYS A 564 16.92 -16.25 22.55
C LYS A 564 17.59 -16.54 21.23
N THR A 565 18.65 -15.79 20.98
CA THR A 565 19.45 -15.92 19.75
C THR A 565 19.99 -17.34 19.63
N THR A 566 20.61 -17.85 20.69
CA THR A 566 21.21 -19.20 20.72
C THR A 566 21.00 -19.85 22.09
N MET A 567 21.09 -21.17 22.15
CA MET A 567 21.05 -21.93 23.41
C MET A 567 22.41 -21.92 24.11
N ARG A 568 23.50 -22.12 23.37
CA ARG A 568 24.84 -22.33 23.94
C ARG A 568 26.00 -21.74 23.13
N TYR A 569 25.77 -21.27 21.91
CA TYR A 569 26.81 -20.66 21.09
C TYR A 569 26.85 -19.13 21.24
N ASP A 570 27.98 -18.58 21.71
CA ASP A 570 28.14 -17.13 21.84
C ASP A 570 28.61 -16.53 20.50
N MET A 571 27.72 -15.79 19.84
CA MET A 571 27.98 -15.18 18.53
C MET A 571 29.07 -14.08 18.56
N ARG A 572 29.36 -13.50 19.73
CA ARG A 572 30.39 -12.45 19.86
C ARG A 572 31.76 -13.05 20.13
N GLU A 573 31.81 -14.08 20.96
CA GLU A 573 33.06 -14.77 21.32
C GLU A 573 33.39 -15.96 20.40
N ASN A 574 32.49 -16.31 19.47
CA ASN A 574 32.59 -17.43 18.53
C ASN A 574 32.95 -18.78 19.18
N LYS A 575 32.37 -19.06 20.36
CA LYS A 575 32.65 -20.28 21.13
C LYS A 575 31.45 -20.72 21.96
N VAL A 576 31.50 -21.96 22.43
CA VAL A 576 30.50 -22.51 23.37
C VAL A 576 30.57 -21.77 24.71
N ASN A 577 29.44 -21.24 25.16
CA ASN A 577 29.29 -20.52 26.41
C ASN A 577 28.18 -21.15 27.27
N LYS A 578 28.60 -21.95 28.27
CA LYS A 578 27.67 -22.61 29.21
C LYS A 578 26.82 -21.64 30.05
N LYS A 579 27.15 -20.34 30.08
CA LYS A 579 26.31 -19.36 30.75
C LYS A 579 25.00 -19.10 29.99
N LEU A 580 24.98 -19.31 28.67
CA LEU A 580 23.76 -19.18 27.87
C LEU A 580 22.76 -20.29 28.22
N GLU A 581 23.23 -21.52 28.42
CA GLU A 581 22.41 -22.64 28.91
C GLU A 581 21.74 -22.30 30.26
N GLN A 582 22.45 -21.60 31.14
CA GLN A 582 21.90 -21.13 32.42
C GLN A 582 20.82 -20.05 32.25
N VAL A 583 20.92 -19.20 31.23
CA VAL A 583 19.87 -18.22 30.89
C VAL A 583 18.62 -18.92 30.38
N ILE A 584 18.77 -19.98 29.57
CA ILE A 584 17.65 -20.82 29.13
C ILE A 584 16.96 -21.45 30.34
N LEU A 585 17.72 -22.10 31.22
CA LEU A 585 17.18 -22.71 32.44
C LEU A 585 16.44 -21.69 33.32
N LYS A 586 17.03 -20.53 33.55
CA LYS A 586 16.40 -19.42 34.30
C LYS A 586 15.05 -19.04 33.69
N THR A 587 14.98 -18.95 32.36
CA THR A 587 13.76 -18.58 31.63
C THR A 587 12.67 -19.63 31.79
N LEU A 588 13.00 -20.91 31.68
CA LEU A 588 12.05 -22.01 31.88
C LEU A 588 11.46 -22.01 33.30
N ALA A 589 12.30 -21.79 34.32
CA ALA A 589 11.83 -21.67 35.70
C ALA A 589 10.93 -20.44 35.89
N ALA A 590 11.29 -19.29 35.31
CA ALA A 590 10.51 -18.06 35.39
C ALA A 590 9.12 -18.19 34.78
N PHE A 591 8.99 -18.85 33.62
CA PHE A 591 7.70 -19.11 32.98
C PHE A 591 6.86 -20.12 33.79
N SER A 592 7.46 -21.22 34.23
CA SER A 592 6.80 -22.23 35.06
C SER A 592 6.26 -21.63 36.36
N ASN A 593 7.06 -20.83 37.07
CA ASN A 593 6.66 -20.18 38.32
C ASN A 593 5.65 -19.05 38.13
N GLY A 594 5.53 -18.52 36.91
CA GLY A 594 4.56 -17.50 36.51
C GLY A 594 3.25 -18.12 36.00
N GLN A 595 2.86 -17.71 34.79
CA GLN A 595 1.61 -18.09 34.13
C GLN A 595 1.80 -19.13 32.99
N GLY A 596 3.00 -19.70 32.85
CA GLY A 596 3.41 -20.38 31.62
C GLY A 596 3.95 -19.39 30.58
N GLY A 597 4.25 -19.90 29.38
CA GLY A 597 4.70 -19.08 28.25
C GLY A 597 5.49 -19.90 27.22
N THR A 598 6.04 -19.21 26.24
CA THR A 598 6.76 -19.80 25.11
C THR A 598 8.15 -19.18 25.00
N LEU A 599 9.17 -20.03 24.91
CA LEU A 599 10.54 -19.63 24.62
C LEU A 599 10.87 -20.01 23.18
N ILE A 600 11.29 -19.04 22.36
CA ILE A 600 11.72 -19.25 20.98
C ILE A 600 13.23 -19.05 20.90
N MET A 601 13.94 -20.06 20.38
CA MET A 601 15.38 -20.03 20.14
C MET A 601 15.70 -19.97 18.65
N GLY A 602 16.72 -19.20 18.29
CA GLY A 602 17.07 -18.90 16.89
C GLY A 602 16.50 -17.58 16.38
N VAL A 603 16.11 -16.68 17.29
CA VAL A 603 15.54 -15.35 17.00
C VAL A 603 16.26 -14.29 17.84
N THR A 604 16.60 -13.14 17.24
CA THR A 604 17.22 -12.02 17.95
C THR A 604 16.20 -11.18 18.72
N ASP A 605 16.68 -10.32 19.62
CA ASP A 605 15.82 -9.37 20.33
C ASP A 605 15.15 -8.38 19.35
N GLU A 606 15.78 -8.15 18.19
CA GLU A 606 15.25 -7.36 17.07
C GLU A 606 14.28 -8.15 16.16
N GLN A 607 13.89 -9.38 16.53
CA GLN A 607 12.97 -10.26 15.79
C GLN A 607 13.55 -10.86 14.49
N ASP A 608 14.87 -10.77 14.28
CA ASP A 608 15.52 -11.40 13.14
C ASP A 608 15.67 -12.91 13.37
N ILE A 609 15.34 -13.70 12.34
CA ILE A 609 15.43 -15.16 12.39
C ILE A 609 16.83 -15.57 11.93
N ILE A 610 17.60 -16.15 12.84
CA ILE A 610 18.99 -16.58 12.58
C ILE A 610 19.15 -18.11 12.56
N GLY A 611 18.19 -18.84 13.14
CA GLY A 611 18.17 -20.30 13.20
C GLY A 611 19.11 -20.93 14.22
N LEU A 612 19.14 -22.26 14.22
CA LEU A 612 19.87 -23.09 15.20
C LEU A 612 21.21 -23.63 14.70
N GLU A 613 21.60 -23.30 13.47
CA GLU A 613 22.76 -23.86 12.78
C GLU A 613 24.06 -23.74 13.58
N ASN A 614 24.24 -22.62 14.30
CA ASN A 614 25.42 -22.40 15.14
C ASN A 614 25.41 -23.26 16.40
N ASP A 615 24.24 -23.54 16.99
CA ASP A 615 24.12 -24.45 18.13
C ASP A 615 24.28 -25.91 17.68
N TYR A 616 23.75 -26.28 16.52
CA TYR A 616 23.91 -27.61 15.93
C TYR A 616 25.39 -27.97 15.76
N LYS A 617 26.20 -27.06 15.21
CA LYS A 617 27.65 -27.27 15.04
C LYS A 617 28.43 -27.55 16.34
N THR A 618 27.85 -27.24 17.50
CA THR A 618 28.48 -27.53 18.80
C THR A 618 28.19 -28.94 19.32
N LEU A 619 27.32 -29.67 18.64
CA LEU A 619 26.85 -31.01 19.01
C LEU A 619 27.41 -32.05 18.03
N LYS A 620 27.42 -33.31 18.47
CA LYS A 620 28.18 -34.38 17.81
C LYS A 620 27.80 -34.60 16.34
N ASP A 621 26.50 -34.64 16.05
CA ASP A 621 25.97 -34.97 14.71
C ASP A 621 25.26 -33.77 14.05
N ALA A 622 25.44 -32.56 14.61
CA ALA A 622 24.97 -31.27 14.11
C ALA A 622 23.54 -31.28 13.52
N ASN A 623 22.60 -31.86 14.26
CA ASN A 623 21.21 -32.00 13.83
C ASN A 623 20.24 -31.68 14.99
N LYS A 624 18.96 -31.59 14.64
CA LYS A 624 17.88 -31.28 15.58
C LYS A 624 17.71 -32.31 16.70
N ASP A 625 17.92 -33.60 16.41
CA ASP A 625 17.68 -34.68 17.37
C ASP A 625 18.66 -34.59 18.55
N GLU A 626 19.94 -34.35 18.25
CA GLU A 626 20.98 -34.14 19.27
C GLU A 626 20.77 -32.83 20.06
N PHE A 627 20.24 -31.79 19.41
CA PHE A 627 19.89 -30.54 20.08
C PHE A 627 18.74 -30.73 21.06
N GLU A 628 17.65 -31.38 20.64
CA GLU A 628 16.52 -31.69 21.53
C GLU A 628 16.98 -32.56 22.69
N LEU A 629 17.78 -33.59 22.42
CA LEU A 629 18.31 -34.48 23.45
C LEU A 629 19.17 -33.72 24.48
N HIS A 630 20.06 -32.83 24.02
CA HIS A 630 20.87 -32.00 24.91
C HIS A 630 20.01 -31.07 25.77
N LEU A 631 19.02 -30.40 25.19
CA LEU A 631 18.10 -29.53 25.90
C LEU A 631 17.28 -30.30 26.95
N ARG A 632 16.73 -31.47 26.58
CA ARG A 632 16.00 -32.34 27.52
C ARG A 632 16.91 -32.81 28.65
N ASN A 633 18.14 -33.20 28.36
CA ASN A 633 19.12 -33.59 29.39
C ASN A 633 19.44 -32.44 30.34
N LEU A 634 19.60 -31.23 29.82
CA LEU A 634 19.82 -30.02 30.63
C LEU A 634 18.64 -29.76 31.58
N ILE A 635 17.41 -29.85 31.07
CA ILE A 635 16.19 -29.68 31.87
C ILE A 635 16.07 -30.79 32.92
N ASN A 636 16.27 -32.05 32.53
CA ASN A 636 16.21 -33.21 33.42
C ASN A 636 17.20 -33.11 34.59
N GLN A 637 18.42 -32.67 34.33
CA GLN A 637 19.46 -32.53 35.35
C GLN A 637 19.13 -31.42 36.37
N ASN A 638 18.42 -30.37 35.96
CA ASN A 638 18.15 -29.21 36.82
C ASN A 638 16.78 -29.25 37.50
N TYR A 639 15.75 -29.76 36.81
CA TYR A 639 14.36 -29.71 37.26
C TYR A 639 13.70 -31.10 37.39
N GLY A 640 14.38 -32.16 36.96
CA GLY A 640 13.89 -33.53 37.03
C GLY A 640 13.05 -33.96 35.82
N VAL A 641 12.93 -35.27 35.65
CA VAL A 641 12.24 -35.91 34.51
C VAL A 641 10.73 -35.64 34.50
N ASP A 642 10.12 -35.57 35.68
CA ASP A 642 8.70 -35.26 35.84
C ASP A 642 8.34 -33.90 35.23
N PHE A 643 9.14 -32.87 35.56
CA PHE A 643 8.98 -31.52 35.01
C PHE A 643 9.19 -31.50 33.49
N ALA A 644 10.26 -32.12 32.99
CA ALA A 644 10.57 -32.13 31.56
C ALA A 644 9.51 -32.85 30.71
N THR A 645 8.78 -33.81 31.30
CA THR A 645 7.76 -34.60 30.59
C THR A 645 6.39 -33.94 30.64
N ASN A 646 6.01 -33.40 31.80
CA ASN A 646 4.64 -32.91 32.01
C ASN A 646 4.48 -31.41 31.72
N ASN A 647 5.55 -30.63 31.84
CA ASN A 647 5.48 -29.16 31.79
C ASN A 647 6.13 -28.55 30.55
N ILE A 648 6.83 -29.33 29.74
CA ILE A 648 7.59 -28.83 28.59
C ILE A 648 7.21 -29.58 27.32
N GLU A 649 6.90 -28.83 26.27
CA GLU A 649 6.72 -29.33 24.90
C GLU A 649 7.70 -28.61 23.98
N ILE A 650 8.43 -29.37 23.14
CA ILE A 650 9.50 -28.85 22.28
C ILE A 650 9.13 -29.17 20.84
N THR A 651 9.17 -28.16 19.97
CA THR A 651 8.91 -28.29 18.53
C THR A 651 9.97 -27.55 17.71
N PHE A 652 10.13 -27.94 16.44
CA PHE A 652 11.09 -27.38 15.51
C PHE A 652 10.41 -26.90 14.22
N PRO A 653 9.72 -25.75 14.26
CA PRO A 653 9.11 -25.17 13.07
C PRO A 653 10.17 -24.54 12.15
N GLU A 654 9.88 -24.55 10.84
CA GLU A 654 10.72 -23.92 9.82
C GLU A 654 10.09 -22.58 9.39
N VAL A 655 10.83 -21.49 9.56
CA VAL A 655 10.40 -20.14 9.17
C VAL A 655 11.44 -19.57 8.20
N ASN A 656 11.00 -19.15 7.01
CA ASN A 656 11.88 -18.66 5.94
C ASN A 656 13.05 -19.63 5.61
N GLU A 657 12.75 -20.92 5.48
CA GLU A 657 13.75 -21.97 5.19
C GLU A 657 14.82 -22.13 6.31
N THR A 658 14.53 -21.61 7.50
CA THR A 658 15.41 -21.64 8.66
C THR A 658 14.69 -22.31 9.84
N GLU A 659 15.28 -23.36 10.40
CA GLU A 659 14.71 -24.09 11.55
C GLU A 659 14.98 -23.32 12.85
N ILE A 660 13.94 -23.13 13.66
CA ILE A 660 13.99 -22.54 15.00
C ILE A 660 13.47 -23.54 16.03
N CYS A 661 13.74 -23.33 17.31
CA CYS A 661 13.23 -24.20 18.37
C CYS A 661 12.21 -23.44 19.21
N VAL A 662 11.02 -24.01 19.35
CA VAL A 662 9.95 -23.46 20.18
C VAL A 662 9.74 -24.39 21.37
N VAL A 663 9.85 -23.84 22.56
CA VAL A 663 9.62 -24.55 23.82
C VAL A 663 8.39 -23.94 24.48
N GLU A 664 7.30 -24.70 24.54
CA GLU A 664 6.10 -24.32 25.28
C GLU A 664 6.23 -24.81 26.73
N ILE A 665 6.04 -23.88 27.66
CA ILE A 665 6.16 -24.11 29.10
C ILE A 665 4.79 -23.95 29.74
N LYS A 666 4.24 -25.05 30.23
CA LYS A 666 2.98 -25.04 30.98
C LYS A 666 3.18 -24.40 32.35
N GLN A 667 2.14 -23.73 32.81
CA GLN A 667 2.08 -23.17 34.15
C GLN A 667 2.38 -24.27 35.20
N GLY A 668 3.38 -24.02 36.05
CA GLY A 668 3.83 -24.98 37.06
C GLY A 668 2.81 -25.16 38.19
N LEU A 669 2.67 -26.41 38.65
CA LEU A 669 1.88 -26.76 39.84
C LEU A 669 2.70 -26.73 41.14
N ARG A 670 4.03 -26.67 41.03
CA ARG A 670 4.97 -26.62 42.16
C ARG A 670 6.08 -25.61 41.86
N PRO A 671 6.66 -24.96 42.89
CA PRO A 671 7.75 -24.00 42.70
C PRO A 671 9.01 -24.69 42.17
N VAL A 672 9.61 -24.11 41.13
CA VAL A 672 10.85 -24.56 40.50
C VAL A 672 11.98 -23.60 40.85
N TYR A 673 13.11 -24.14 41.31
CA TYR A 673 14.30 -23.36 41.67
C TYR A 673 15.45 -23.68 40.73
N THR A 674 16.14 -22.66 40.24
CA THR A 674 17.32 -22.82 39.37
C THR A 674 18.59 -22.78 40.22
N GLU A 675 19.46 -23.78 40.06
CA GLU A 675 20.77 -23.81 40.72
C GLU A 675 21.77 -22.95 39.95
N ILE A 676 22.34 -21.95 40.60
CA ILE A 676 23.38 -21.08 40.04
C ILE A 676 24.68 -21.27 40.79
N THR A 677 25.75 -21.48 40.02
CA THR A 677 27.12 -21.54 40.52
C THR A 677 27.75 -20.14 40.48
N ASP A 678 28.22 -19.66 41.63
CA ASP A 678 28.93 -18.38 41.74
C ASP A 678 30.36 -18.46 41.15
N LYS A 679 31.05 -17.31 41.09
CA LYS A 679 32.42 -17.21 40.57
C LYS A 679 33.45 -18.02 41.37
N ASN A 680 33.11 -18.44 42.59
CA ASN A 680 33.96 -19.18 43.51
C ASN A 680 33.58 -20.69 43.59
N GLY A 681 32.64 -21.16 42.75
CA GLY A 681 32.18 -22.55 42.72
C GLY A 681 31.08 -22.90 43.73
N GLY A 682 30.57 -21.93 44.48
CA GLY A 682 29.45 -22.10 45.40
C GLY A 682 28.12 -22.23 44.66
N LYS A 683 27.32 -23.25 44.99
CA LYS A 683 26.00 -23.48 44.40
C LYS A 683 24.91 -22.87 45.27
N SER A 684 24.04 -22.06 44.67
CA SER A 684 22.89 -21.43 45.33
C SER A 684 21.62 -21.68 44.52
N LYS A 685 20.51 -21.99 45.19
CA LYS A 685 19.19 -22.13 44.54
C LYS A 685 18.49 -20.79 44.55
N ARG A 686 18.05 -20.35 43.37
CA ARG A 686 17.38 -19.06 43.17
C ARG A 686 16.00 -19.27 42.57
N PHE A 687 15.06 -18.41 42.96
CA PHE A 687 13.68 -18.46 42.52
C PHE A 687 13.41 -17.32 41.53
N TYR A 688 13.00 -17.68 40.32
CA TYR A 688 12.77 -16.73 39.23
C TYR A 688 11.30 -16.69 38.84
N VAL A 689 10.80 -15.50 38.52
CA VAL A 689 9.44 -15.26 38.03
C VAL A 689 9.47 -14.25 36.88
N ARG A 690 8.53 -14.41 35.95
CA ARG A 690 8.32 -13.45 34.86
C ARG A 690 7.72 -12.13 35.35
N SER A 691 8.37 -11.03 35.01
CA SER A 691 7.87 -9.67 35.22
C SER A 691 8.07 -8.86 33.94
N GLY A 692 6.96 -8.61 33.22
CA GLY A 692 6.99 -8.06 31.86
C GLY A 692 7.80 -8.95 30.92
N ASN A 693 8.71 -8.35 30.15
CA ASN A 693 9.64 -9.05 29.25
C ASN A 693 10.92 -9.53 29.96
N SER A 694 10.97 -9.62 31.29
CA SER A 694 12.18 -10.00 32.02
C SER A 694 11.95 -11.13 33.03
N SER A 695 12.97 -11.97 33.21
CA SER A 695 13.01 -12.99 34.26
C SER A 695 13.71 -12.44 35.50
N GLN A 696 12.96 -12.10 36.54
CA GLN A 696 13.45 -11.47 37.77
C GLN A 696 13.62 -12.50 38.90
N GLU A 697 14.67 -12.32 39.71
CA GLU A 697 14.86 -13.09 40.93
C GLU A 697 14.00 -12.47 42.03
N ILE A 698 13.19 -13.30 42.70
CA ILE A 698 12.47 -12.86 43.90
C ILE A 698 13.41 -13.01 45.10
N ASP A 699 13.47 -11.99 45.94
CA ASP A 699 14.29 -12.01 47.16
C ASP A 699 13.81 -13.12 48.11
N ILE A 700 14.75 -13.78 48.80
CA ILE A 700 14.46 -14.90 49.68
C ILE A 700 13.42 -14.58 50.77
N THR A 701 13.30 -13.30 51.16
CA THR A 701 12.32 -12.82 52.12
C THR A 701 10.90 -12.74 51.55
N GLU A 702 10.75 -12.62 50.23
CA GLU A 702 9.47 -12.50 49.51
C GLU A 702 9.01 -13.81 48.86
N VAL A 703 9.94 -14.75 48.61
CA VAL A 703 9.65 -16.04 47.95
C VAL A 703 8.54 -16.81 48.67
N ALA A 704 8.56 -16.88 50.01
CA ALA A 704 7.54 -17.59 50.77
C ALA A 704 6.14 -16.99 50.57
N GLN A 705 6.04 -15.66 50.56
CA GLN A 705 4.77 -14.97 50.32
C GLN A 705 4.26 -15.21 48.89
N TYR A 706 5.15 -15.14 47.90
CA TYR A 706 4.79 -15.41 46.51
C TYR A 706 4.30 -16.85 46.32
N ILE A 707 5.00 -17.84 46.92
CA ILE A 707 4.63 -19.25 46.80
C ILE A 707 3.24 -19.50 47.37
N ASN A 708 2.94 -18.97 48.55
CA ASN A 708 1.63 -19.15 49.18
C ASN A 708 0.51 -18.52 48.34
N GLN A 709 0.74 -17.35 47.74
CA GLN A 709 -0.27 -16.72 46.87
C GLN A 709 -0.47 -17.50 45.55
N ARG A 710 0.62 -17.92 44.91
CA ARG A 710 0.59 -18.48 43.56
C ARG A 710 0.26 -19.98 43.53
N PHE A 711 0.71 -20.75 44.52
CA PHE A 711 0.63 -22.21 44.52
C PHE A 711 -0.28 -22.79 45.61
N GLU A 712 -0.60 -22.05 46.69
CA GLU A 712 -1.48 -22.57 47.76
C GLU A 712 -2.96 -22.19 47.59
N THR A 713 -3.35 -21.51 46.50
CA THR A 713 -4.78 -21.24 46.23
C THR A 713 -5.43 -22.38 45.44
N VAL A 714 -5.39 -23.60 45.98
CA VAL A 714 -6.35 -24.69 45.66
C VAL A 714 -6.52 -25.54 46.91
N VAL A 715 -7.65 -25.35 47.61
CA VAL A 715 -8.41 -26.45 48.20
C VAL A 715 -9.75 -26.47 47.52
#